data_AF-A0ABD0SDG8-F1
#
_entry.id   AF-A0ABD0SDG8-F1
#
_cell.length_a   1.000
_cell.length_b   1.000
_cell.length_c   1.000
_cell.angle_alpha   90.00
_cell.angle_beta   90.00
_cell.angle_gamma   90.00
#
_symmetry.space_group_name_H-M   'P 1'
#
loop_
_entity.id
_entity.type
_entity.pdbx_description
1 polymer ?
#
loop_
_entity_poly.entity_id
_entity_poly.type
_entity_poly.pdbx_seq_one_letter_code
_entity_poly.pdbx_strand_id
1 'polypeptide(L)'
;MRKDIINTVMKRTESVIEHNGVPPEFDDNPLYEDPRDVIGQKPAKPPRKRNLQGIAVTSPRLSKEGKSLLREQKKKLTKKYESLITTLMDRCEENVVLMTEKDAFISKLKEKLKTVLEYNKLFAEENDQLKTQYNTLVSYVDECKQAVKAERERNMELEGKCKELEERVKQYEVPDREFPQQSTAIPLVEVCMSCSSRQIVLQQAREQNSRLQKDMQAMKDVLYRLNVQLSRYQEKLRSSIQHMADGKGDVIHKPGERYDNLDSLINASLGCKEAHADDTYTKSAADDQTHTRLVDLSGLLSAQALAPLFDAYQDNLQEKDNLILDYEKQFEIINKKSKQIVEENKTLADKVAILEEELAQVRQGYKKLAVERETADIERATLVERAVKAENKLKEVYEMYEDKMSAMMRDYETVHREYFTVKSTLEATEGKLAQLDVLRARTVPADLHERRLDHCKRLLEELKHQYSMEAERKTEQVAKLQEQIKVTDEKYKKICQEHEAVKEELKAALKNVKLYRKAAVIFRQRVKAAAARAHKVRRSARKARTNNEPLRQALDALERIKREIKVVKSRAYTSLEELERRIVEQERRAAVAQAEYRRELERASLALEHKEGIIRSLIDKVADVEEVRLSQINTQRLQGIVTDSERSVSPKERRDKPPVKLVPGPGGYFQEREGRKRTK
;
A
#
# COMPACT_ATOMS: atom_id res chain seq x y z
N MET A 1 -16.06 10.43 -35.60
CA MET A 1 -15.04 9.51 -36.18
C MET A 1 -15.09 8.08 -35.62
N ARG A 2 -14.67 7.79 -34.37
CA ARG A 2 -14.77 6.41 -33.80
C ARG A 2 -16.22 5.90 -33.71
N LYS A 3 -17.17 6.76 -33.33
CA LYS A 3 -18.61 6.44 -33.32
C LYS A 3 -19.17 6.20 -34.73
N ASP A 4 -18.69 6.94 -35.72
CA ASP A 4 -19.15 6.78 -37.11
C ASP A 4 -18.65 5.48 -37.74
N ILE A 5 -17.41 5.07 -37.41
CA ILE A 5 -16.85 3.79 -37.86
C ILE A 5 -17.64 2.62 -37.25
N ILE A 6 -17.98 2.69 -35.96
CA ILE A 6 -18.76 1.66 -35.29
C ILE A 6 -20.18 1.58 -35.86
N ASN A 7 -20.83 2.73 -36.09
CA ASN A 7 -22.16 2.76 -36.71
C ASN A 7 -22.16 2.26 -38.17
N THR A 8 -21.07 2.50 -38.91
CA THR A 8 -20.92 2.02 -40.30
C THR A 8 -20.67 0.51 -40.34
N VAL A 9 -19.91 -0.02 -39.38
CA VAL A 9 -19.69 -1.47 -39.22
C VAL A 9 -21.00 -2.13 -38.80
N MET A 10 -21.72 -1.60 -37.81
CA MET A 10 -23.01 -2.17 -37.38
C MET A 10 -24.06 -2.17 -38.49
N LYS A 11 -24.20 -1.09 -39.27
CA LYS A 11 -25.10 -1.07 -40.43
C LYS A 11 -24.72 -2.10 -41.51
N ARG A 12 -23.42 -2.36 -41.71
CA ARG A 12 -22.96 -3.41 -42.63
C ARG A 12 -23.28 -4.80 -42.10
N THR A 13 -23.09 -5.03 -40.81
CA THR A 13 -23.38 -6.33 -40.18
C THR A 13 -24.88 -6.62 -40.14
N GLU A 14 -25.71 -5.61 -39.88
CA GLU A 14 -27.19 -5.71 -39.92
C GLU A 14 -27.69 -5.97 -41.34
N SER A 15 -27.14 -5.28 -42.37
CA SER A 15 -27.52 -5.53 -43.78
C SER A 15 -27.13 -6.93 -44.30
N VAL A 16 -26.15 -7.59 -43.68
CA VAL A 16 -25.69 -8.93 -44.05
C VAL A 16 -26.52 -10.02 -43.33
N ILE A 17 -27.10 -9.68 -42.18
CA ILE A 17 -27.91 -10.61 -41.38
C ILE A 17 -29.39 -10.59 -41.82
N GLU A 18 -29.91 -9.46 -42.32
CA GLU A 18 -31.30 -9.38 -42.84
C GLU A 18 -31.49 -10.06 -44.20
N HIS A 19 -30.40 -10.42 -44.91
CA HIS A 19 -30.50 -11.01 -46.25
C HIS A 19 -30.58 -12.55 -46.29
N ASN A 20 -30.42 -13.24 -45.15
CA ASN A 20 -30.30 -14.71 -45.08
C ASN A 20 -31.26 -15.35 -44.06
N GLY A 21 -32.54 -15.00 -44.12
CA GLY A 21 -33.55 -15.52 -43.20
C GLY A 21 -34.78 -16.14 -43.85
N VAL A 22 -34.65 -17.24 -44.62
CA VAL A 22 -35.70 -18.26 -44.86
C VAL A 22 -35.05 -19.61 -45.31
N PRO A 23 -35.41 -20.79 -44.74
CA PRO A 23 -35.05 -22.15 -45.22
C PRO A 23 -36.11 -22.66 -46.24
N PRO A 24 -35.92 -23.64 -47.18
CA PRO A 24 -35.17 -24.91 -47.04
C PRO A 24 -34.51 -25.45 -48.36
N GLU A 25 -34.00 -26.70 -48.30
CA GLU A 25 -33.94 -27.73 -49.37
C GLU A 25 -33.18 -27.54 -50.72
N PHE A 26 -32.49 -28.64 -51.08
CA PHE A 26 -32.07 -29.14 -52.41
C PHE A 26 -31.20 -28.29 -53.36
N ASP A 27 -30.01 -28.86 -53.57
CA ASP A 27 -29.25 -29.08 -54.83
C ASP A 27 -28.79 -27.95 -55.77
N ASP A 28 -27.58 -28.23 -56.26
CA ASP A 28 -26.88 -27.79 -57.48
C ASP A 28 -26.01 -26.51 -57.54
N ASN A 29 -24.70 -26.82 -57.62
CA ASN A 29 -23.68 -26.33 -58.60
C ASN A 29 -22.68 -25.23 -58.16
N PRO A 30 -21.52 -25.04 -58.85
CA PRO A 30 -20.44 -25.97 -59.27
C PRO A 30 -19.03 -25.38 -58.99
N LEU A 31 -18.10 -26.07 -58.33
CA LEU A 31 -16.64 -25.99 -58.63
C LEU A 31 -15.78 -26.80 -57.65
N TYR A 32 -15.73 -28.13 -57.77
CA TYR A 32 -14.50 -28.89 -57.48
C TYR A 32 -14.70 -30.37 -57.87
N GLU A 33 -14.06 -30.80 -58.96
CA GLU A 33 -13.89 -32.23 -59.23
C GLU A 33 -12.66 -32.72 -58.46
N ASP A 34 -12.86 -33.68 -57.54
CA ASP A 34 -11.81 -34.38 -56.81
C ASP A 34 -11.15 -35.43 -57.74
N PRO A 35 -9.83 -35.33 -58.04
CA PRO A 35 -9.13 -36.27 -58.92
C PRO A 35 -8.89 -37.67 -58.32
N ARG A 36 -9.68 -38.14 -57.36
CA ARG A 36 -9.46 -39.42 -56.66
C ARG A 36 -10.45 -40.56 -56.95
N ASP A 37 -11.47 -40.34 -57.79
CA ASP A 37 -12.49 -41.36 -58.05
C ASP A 37 -12.45 -42.02 -59.44
N VAL A 38 -11.32 -41.99 -60.15
CA VAL A 38 -11.14 -42.78 -61.39
C VAL A 38 -9.90 -43.67 -61.29
N ILE A 39 -10.14 -44.96 -61.54
CA ILE A 39 -9.22 -46.11 -61.58
C ILE A 39 -9.10 -46.87 -60.24
N GLY A 40 -10.17 -47.63 -59.95
CA GLY A 40 -9.99 -48.96 -59.42
C GLY A 40 -9.44 -49.88 -60.51
N GLN A 41 -8.31 -50.55 -60.24
CA GLN A 41 -8.01 -51.91 -60.69
C GLN A 41 -6.71 -52.40 -60.01
N LYS A 42 -6.80 -53.56 -59.34
CA LYS A 42 -5.62 -54.29 -58.84
C LYS A 42 -4.79 -54.81 -60.02
N PRO A 43 -3.46 -54.85 -59.87
CA PRO A 43 -2.70 -56.04 -60.27
C PRO A 43 -1.77 -56.49 -59.10
N ALA A 44 -1.85 -57.73 -58.66
CA ALA A 44 -1.14 -58.93 -59.14
C ALA A 44 0.21 -59.14 -58.43
N LYS A 45 0.36 -60.34 -57.84
CA LYS A 45 1.53 -60.86 -57.10
C LYS A 45 2.83 -60.71 -57.92
N PRO A 46 4.00 -60.56 -57.26
CA PRO A 46 5.27 -60.42 -57.97
C PRO A 46 5.64 -61.72 -58.70
N PRO A 47 6.10 -61.67 -59.97
CA PRO A 47 6.59 -62.85 -60.65
C PRO A 47 8.03 -63.19 -60.22
N ARG A 48 8.28 -64.49 -60.29
CA ARG A 48 9.52 -65.22 -60.04
C ARG A 48 10.79 -64.56 -60.59
N LYS A 49 11.87 -64.73 -59.79
CA LYS A 49 13.28 -64.74 -60.20
C LYS A 49 13.47 -65.19 -61.65
N ARG A 50 13.97 -64.29 -62.49
CA ARG A 50 14.63 -64.66 -63.75
C ARG A 50 16.12 -64.37 -63.59
N ASN A 51 16.87 -65.47 -63.54
CA ASN A 51 18.29 -65.53 -63.82
C ASN A 51 18.53 -64.87 -65.18
N LEU A 52 19.35 -63.83 -65.23
CA LEU A 52 19.92 -63.33 -66.47
C LEU A 52 21.39 -63.75 -66.46
N GLN A 53 21.64 -64.73 -67.33
CA GLN A 53 22.94 -65.25 -67.70
C GLN A 53 23.94 -64.14 -67.99
N GLY A 54 25.18 -64.43 -67.63
CA GLY A 54 26.35 -63.69 -68.05
C GLY A 54 26.38 -63.55 -69.57
N ILE A 55 26.47 -62.30 -70.02
CA ILE A 55 27.01 -61.98 -71.32
C ILE A 55 28.52 -61.97 -71.14
N ALA A 56 29.15 -63.07 -71.53
CA ALA A 56 30.56 -63.13 -71.81
C ALA A 56 30.83 -62.21 -73.01
N VAL A 57 31.34 -61.01 -72.74
CA VAL A 57 31.98 -60.20 -73.79
C VAL A 57 33.37 -60.80 -73.98
N THR A 58 33.51 -61.50 -75.10
CA THR A 58 34.77 -62.00 -75.62
C THR A 58 35.78 -60.87 -75.73
N SER A 59 36.93 -61.12 -75.13
CA SER A 59 38.16 -60.35 -75.25
C SER A 59 38.55 -60.13 -76.72
N PRO A 60 38.79 -58.87 -77.15
CA PRO A 60 39.76 -58.62 -78.20
C PRO A 60 41.14 -58.59 -77.55
N ARG A 61 42.07 -59.40 -78.05
CA ARG A 61 43.49 -59.36 -77.70
C ARG A 61 44.01 -57.93 -77.87
N LEU A 62 44.10 -57.19 -76.76
CA LEU A 62 44.70 -55.86 -76.72
C LEU A 62 46.18 -55.99 -76.34
N SER A 63 47.02 -55.46 -77.25
CA SER A 63 48.42 -55.08 -77.05
C SER A 63 48.68 -54.47 -75.66
N LYS A 64 49.94 -54.51 -75.19
CA LYS A 64 50.39 -53.89 -73.92
C LYS A 64 49.90 -52.43 -73.74
N GLU A 65 49.56 -51.73 -74.82
CA GLU A 65 48.94 -50.38 -74.80
C GLU A 65 47.45 -50.35 -74.39
N GLY A 66 46.65 -51.37 -74.72
CA GLY A 66 45.21 -51.37 -74.39
C GLY A 66 44.90 -51.62 -72.91
N LYS A 67 45.78 -52.35 -72.19
CA LYS A 67 45.69 -52.50 -70.72
C LYS A 67 46.06 -51.19 -69.98
N SER A 68 46.91 -50.37 -70.59
CA SER A 68 47.24 -49.02 -70.09
C SER A 68 46.02 -48.10 -70.19
N LEU A 69 45.37 -48.06 -71.36
CA LEU A 69 44.15 -47.29 -71.61
C LEU A 69 42.99 -47.68 -70.69
N LEU A 70 42.76 -48.97 -70.46
CA LEU A 70 41.73 -49.46 -69.51
C LEU A 70 42.05 -49.08 -68.06
N ARG A 71 43.32 -49.12 -67.64
CA ARG A 71 43.75 -48.63 -66.32
C ARG A 71 43.58 -47.13 -66.20
N GLU A 72 43.84 -46.38 -67.26
CA GLU A 72 43.68 -44.93 -67.29
C GLU A 72 42.20 -44.51 -67.29
N GLN A 73 41.34 -45.20 -68.04
CA GLN A 73 39.89 -45.02 -67.98
C GLN A 73 39.34 -45.37 -66.59
N LYS A 74 39.80 -46.47 -65.97
CA LYS A 74 39.42 -46.83 -64.60
C LYS A 74 39.85 -45.76 -63.60
N LYS A 75 41.08 -45.23 -63.71
CA LYS A 75 41.57 -44.12 -62.88
C LYS A 75 40.77 -42.83 -63.07
N LYS A 76 40.41 -42.48 -64.31
CA LYS A 76 39.56 -41.32 -64.61
C LYS A 76 38.16 -41.49 -64.02
N LEU A 77 37.63 -42.71 -64.06
CA LEU A 77 36.33 -43.03 -63.49
C LEU A 77 36.34 -42.98 -61.96
N THR A 78 37.35 -43.58 -61.28
CA THR A 78 37.49 -43.44 -59.82
C THR A 78 37.67 -41.99 -59.40
N LYS A 79 38.47 -41.20 -60.13
CA LYS A 79 38.64 -39.77 -59.82
C LYS A 79 37.35 -38.96 -59.97
N LYS A 80 36.49 -39.32 -60.92
CA LYS A 80 35.13 -38.73 -61.06
C LYS A 80 34.21 -39.13 -59.91
N TYR A 81 34.26 -40.40 -59.46
CA TYR A 81 33.50 -40.84 -58.30
C TYR A 81 33.99 -40.20 -57.00
N GLU A 82 35.31 -40.09 -56.80
CA GLU A 82 35.91 -39.38 -55.66
C GLU A 82 35.46 -37.91 -55.65
N SER A 83 35.58 -37.20 -56.78
CA SER A 83 35.12 -35.82 -56.91
C SER A 83 33.62 -35.66 -56.64
N LEU A 84 32.78 -36.60 -57.10
CA LEU A 84 31.35 -36.59 -56.82
C LEU A 84 31.04 -36.83 -55.34
N ILE A 85 31.76 -37.74 -54.69
CA ILE A 85 31.65 -38.01 -53.25
C ILE A 85 32.06 -36.78 -52.45
N THR A 86 33.16 -36.11 -52.81
CA THR A 86 33.58 -34.86 -52.14
C THR A 86 32.51 -33.78 -52.29
N THR A 87 31.99 -33.57 -53.50
CA THR A 87 30.94 -32.56 -53.75
C THR A 87 29.64 -32.87 -52.97
N LEU A 88 29.29 -34.15 -52.82
CA LEU A 88 28.15 -34.58 -52.00
C LEU A 88 28.40 -34.37 -50.51
N MET A 89 29.62 -34.62 -50.02
CA MET A 89 30.01 -34.35 -48.64
C MET A 89 29.95 -32.85 -48.32
N ASP A 90 30.53 -32.00 -49.18
CA ASP A 90 30.50 -30.55 -49.02
C ASP A 90 29.06 -30.03 -48.96
N ARG A 91 28.18 -30.54 -49.83
CA ARG A 91 26.76 -30.16 -49.86
C ARG A 91 25.98 -30.68 -48.64
N CYS A 92 26.35 -31.84 -48.10
CA CYS A 92 25.81 -32.35 -46.84
C CYS A 92 26.26 -31.49 -45.66
N GLU A 93 27.53 -31.07 -45.62
CA GLU A 93 28.03 -30.16 -44.58
C GLU A 93 27.32 -28.80 -44.63
N GLU A 94 27.15 -28.21 -45.83
CA GLU A 94 26.36 -26.99 -46.01
C GLU A 94 24.92 -27.15 -45.50
N ASN A 95 24.25 -28.25 -45.85
CA ASN A 95 22.89 -28.52 -45.37
C ASN A 95 22.83 -28.70 -43.84
N VAL A 96 23.83 -29.35 -43.23
CA VAL A 96 23.91 -29.48 -41.77
C VAL A 96 24.06 -28.11 -41.11
N VAL A 97 24.95 -27.24 -41.63
CA VAL A 97 25.10 -25.87 -41.13
C VAL A 97 23.78 -25.12 -41.22
N LEU A 98 23.12 -25.15 -42.38
CA LEU A 98 21.81 -24.51 -42.60
C LEU A 98 20.74 -25.03 -41.63
N MET A 99 20.69 -26.34 -41.37
CA MET A 99 19.78 -26.93 -40.40
C MET A 99 20.08 -26.45 -38.97
N THR A 100 21.36 -26.39 -38.58
CA THR A 100 21.73 -25.86 -37.26
C THR A 100 21.37 -24.40 -37.07
N GLU A 101 21.51 -23.57 -38.11
CA GLU A 101 21.07 -22.17 -38.09
C GLU A 101 19.55 -22.07 -37.93
N LYS A 102 18.79 -22.88 -38.67
CA LYS A 102 17.32 -22.92 -38.56
C LYS A 102 16.87 -23.39 -37.17
N ASP A 103 17.54 -24.38 -36.58
CA ASP A 103 17.27 -24.83 -35.21
C ASP A 103 17.58 -23.74 -34.16
N ALA A 104 18.64 -22.95 -34.38
CA ALA A 104 18.94 -21.80 -33.54
C ALA A 104 17.86 -20.70 -33.64
N PHE A 105 17.36 -20.42 -34.85
CA PHE A 105 16.23 -19.50 -35.05
C PHE A 105 14.94 -20.01 -34.40
N ILE A 106 14.62 -21.30 -34.52
CA ILE A 106 13.46 -21.91 -33.88
C ILE A 106 13.58 -21.80 -32.34
N SER A 107 14.77 -22.00 -31.80
CA SER A 107 15.03 -21.88 -30.36
C SER A 107 14.79 -20.45 -29.86
N LYS A 108 15.30 -19.44 -30.59
CA LYS A 108 15.02 -18.02 -30.30
C LYS A 108 13.53 -17.69 -30.37
N LEU A 109 12.80 -18.23 -31.35
CA LEU A 109 11.35 -18.04 -31.46
C LEU A 109 10.59 -18.69 -30.31
N LYS A 110 11.01 -19.87 -29.85
CA LYS A 110 10.44 -20.53 -28.67
C LYS A 110 10.64 -19.72 -27.40
N GLU A 111 11.82 -19.12 -27.21
CA GLU A 111 12.07 -18.23 -26.07
C GLU A 111 11.19 -16.97 -26.14
N LYS A 112 11.09 -16.32 -27.30
CA LYS A 112 10.18 -15.17 -27.49
C LYS A 112 8.73 -15.55 -27.19
N LEU A 113 8.25 -16.69 -27.70
CA LEU A 113 6.90 -17.17 -27.42
C LEU A 113 6.69 -17.42 -25.92
N LYS A 114 7.67 -18.00 -25.22
CA LYS A 114 7.63 -18.19 -23.77
C LYS A 114 7.49 -16.86 -23.03
N THR A 115 8.27 -15.85 -23.40
CA THR A 115 8.16 -14.51 -22.78
C THR A 115 6.79 -13.87 -23.00
N VAL A 116 6.22 -14.00 -24.20
CA VAL A 116 4.87 -13.48 -24.51
C VAL A 116 3.80 -14.20 -23.69
N LEU A 117 3.91 -15.51 -23.51
CA LEU A 117 2.99 -16.27 -22.65
C LEU A 117 3.10 -15.85 -21.18
N GLU A 118 4.30 -15.57 -20.69
CA GLU A 118 4.54 -15.03 -19.34
C GLU A 118 3.86 -13.66 -19.17
N TYR A 119 4.03 -12.75 -20.14
CA TYR A 119 3.38 -11.43 -20.11
C TYR A 119 1.86 -11.54 -20.19
N ASN A 120 1.31 -12.42 -21.05
CA ASN A 120 -0.13 -12.64 -21.12
C ASN A 120 -0.69 -13.17 -19.80
N LYS A 121 0.07 -14.01 -19.10
CA LYS A 121 -0.32 -14.51 -17.77
C LYS A 121 -0.36 -13.37 -16.75
N LEU A 122 0.69 -12.54 -16.68
CA LEU A 122 0.72 -11.37 -15.80
C LEU A 122 -0.42 -10.40 -16.12
N PHE A 123 -0.70 -10.15 -17.39
CA PHE A 123 -1.79 -9.29 -17.82
C PHE A 123 -3.17 -9.85 -17.44
N ALA A 124 -3.35 -11.18 -17.49
CA ALA A 124 -4.57 -11.83 -17.02
C ALA A 124 -4.74 -11.67 -15.50
N GLU A 125 -3.67 -11.86 -14.73
CA GLU A 125 -3.67 -11.66 -13.27
C GLU A 125 -3.98 -10.20 -12.89
N GLU A 126 -3.40 -9.22 -13.58
CA GLU A 126 -3.71 -7.79 -13.38
C GLU A 126 -5.16 -7.46 -13.73
N ASN A 127 -5.69 -8.03 -14.82
CA ASN A 127 -7.08 -7.82 -15.21
C ASN A 127 -8.05 -8.39 -14.17
N ASP A 128 -7.76 -9.57 -13.62
CA ASP A 128 -8.56 -10.15 -12.55
C ASP A 128 -8.45 -9.34 -11.24
N GLN A 129 -7.26 -8.83 -10.90
CA GLN A 129 -7.09 -7.88 -9.79
C GLN A 129 -7.93 -6.61 -10.00
N LEU A 130 -7.87 -6.00 -11.19
CA LEU A 130 -8.67 -4.81 -11.53
C LEU A 130 -10.17 -5.08 -11.44
N LYS A 131 -10.65 -6.25 -11.88
CA LYS A 131 -12.05 -6.65 -11.71
C LYS A 131 -12.43 -6.75 -10.23
N THR A 132 -11.59 -7.33 -9.37
CA THR A 132 -11.88 -7.40 -7.93
C THR A 132 -11.92 -6.02 -7.28
N GLN A 133 -11.02 -5.12 -7.66
CA GLN A 133 -11.02 -3.73 -7.19
C GLN A 133 -12.27 -2.98 -7.65
N TYR A 134 -12.64 -3.12 -8.93
CA TYR A 134 -13.88 -2.55 -9.47
C TYR A 134 -15.11 -3.02 -8.71
N ASN A 135 -15.24 -4.34 -8.48
CA ASN A 135 -16.37 -4.89 -7.73
C ASN A 135 -16.44 -4.38 -6.28
N THR A 136 -15.28 -4.20 -5.64
CA THR A 136 -15.19 -3.63 -4.28
C THR A 136 -15.66 -2.17 -4.28
N LEU A 137 -15.23 -1.39 -5.27
CA LEU A 137 -15.62 0.01 -5.41
C LEU A 137 -17.12 0.16 -5.68
N VAL A 138 -17.69 -0.72 -6.52
CA VAL A 138 -19.13 -0.77 -6.78
C VAL A 138 -19.91 -1.07 -5.50
N SER A 139 -19.48 -2.05 -4.70
CA SER A 139 -20.09 -2.35 -3.40
C SER A 139 -20.07 -1.14 -2.47
N TYR A 140 -18.94 -0.44 -2.39
CA TYR A 140 -18.81 0.77 -1.57
C TYR A 140 -19.73 1.91 -2.05
N VAL A 141 -19.83 2.11 -3.36
CA VAL A 141 -20.76 3.09 -3.94
C VAL A 141 -22.21 2.73 -3.60
N ASP A 142 -22.59 1.46 -3.62
CA ASP A 142 -23.94 1.04 -3.28
C ASP A 142 -24.23 1.17 -1.78
N GLU A 143 -23.26 0.90 -0.91
CA GLU A 143 -23.35 1.21 0.53
C GLU A 143 -23.54 2.72 0.77
N CYS A 144 -22.78 3.58 0.07
CA CYS A 144 -22.93 5.03 0.15
C CYS A 144 -24.32 5.48 -0.32
N LYS A 145 -24.86 4.92 -1.41
CA LYS A 145 -26.22 5.21 -1.87
C LYS A 145 -27.26 4.82 -0.83
N GLN A 146 -27.10 3.67 -0.18
CA GLN A 146 -28.00 3.23 0.88
C GLN A 146 -27.95 4.17 2.09
N ALA A 147 -26.75 4.60 2.51
CA ALA A 147 -26.59 5.55 3.60
C ALA A 147 -27.24 6.90 3.28
N VAL A 148 -27.03 7.44 2.07
CA VAL A 148 -27.69 8.68 1.62
C VAL A 148 -29.21 8.53 1.60
N LYS A 149 -29.73 7.38 1.16
CA LYS A 149 -31.17 7.12 1.19
C LYS A 149 -31.73 7.12 2.62
N ALA A 150 -31.04 6.45 3.55
CA ALA A 150 -31.44 6.42 4.95
C ALA A 150 -31.42 7.81 5.62
N GLU A 151 -30.41 8.64 5.31
CA GLU A 151 -30.35 10.02 5.82
C GLU A 151 -31.45 10.91 5.22
N ARG A 152 -31.80 10.71 3.93
CA ARG A 152 -32.97 11.40 3.34
C ARG A 152 -34.27 11.02 4.03
N GLU A 153 -34.46 9.73 4.33
CA GLU A 153 -35.64 9.25 5.08
C GLU A 153 -35.69 9.85 6.49
N ARG A 154 -34.56 9.87 7.21
CA ARG A 154 -34.45 10.52 8.52
C ARG A 154 -34.74 12.02 8.48
N ASN A 155 -34.27 12.73 7.44
CA ASN A 155 -34.59 14.15 7.26
C ASN A 155 -36.08 14.36 7.02
N MET A 156 -36.74 13.53 6.21
CA MET A 156 -38.20 13.62 6.03
C MET A 156 -38.95 13.40 7.35
N GLU A 157 -38.52 12.46 8.19
CA GLU A 157 -39.10 12.26 9.52
C GLU A 157 -38.90 13.48 10.44
N LEU A 158 -37.72 14.10 10.42
CA LEU A 158 -37.42 15.29 11.21
C LEU A 158 -38.21 16.50 10.73
N GLU A 159 -38.35 16.69 9.42
CA GLU A 159 -39.21 17.73 8.84
C GLU A 159 -40.67 17.53 9.25
N GLY A 160 -41.17 16.29 9.26
CA GLY A 160 -42.49 15.95 9.79
C GLY A 160 -42.66 16.36 11.25
N LYS A 161 -41.70 16.00 12.12
CA LYS A 161 -41.70 16.41 13.53
C LYS A 161 -41.60 17.92 13.73
N CYS A 162 -40.83 18.61 12.89
CA CYS A 162 -40.75 20.08 12.93
C CYS A 162 -42.10 20.71 12.61
N LYS A 163 -42.81 20.22 11.58
CA LYS A 163 -44.17 20.68 11.25
C LYS A 163 -45.16 20.41 12.38
N GLU A 164 -45.13 19.22 12.98
CA GLU A 164 -45.97 18.90 14.14
C GLU A 164 -45.69 19.84 15.34
N LEU A 165 -44.41 20.14 15.60
CA LEU A 165 -44.03 21.08 16.64
C LEU A 165 -44.46 22.51 16.31
N GLU A 166 -44.33 22.95 15.06
CA GLU A 166 -44.84 24.25 14.60
C GLU A 166 -46.36 24.36 14.77
N GLU A 167 -47.11 23.31 14.44
CA GLU A 167 -48.56 23.26 14.66
C GLU A 167 -48.91 23.32 16.15
N ARG A 168 -48.17 22.60 17.00
CA ARG A 168 -48.34 22.67 18.45
C ARG A 168 -48.02 24.07 18.99
N VAL A 169 -46.95 24.70 18.53
CA VAL A 169 -46.62 26.08 18.91
C VAL A 169 -47.72 27.05 18.47
N LYS A 170 -48.26 26.90 17.25
CA LYS A 170 -49.41 27.68 16.79
C LYS A 170 -50.65 27.53 17.68
N GLN A 171 -50.90 26.33 18.24
CA GLN A 171 -52.00 26.12 19.19
C GLN A 171 -51.79 26.88 20.52
N TYR A 172 -50.55 27.11 20.93
CA TYR A 172 -50.21 27.93 22.10
C TYR A 172 -50.09 29.43 21.79
N GLU A 173 -49.90 29.81 20.52
CA GLU A 173 -49.85 31.20 20.05
C GLU A 173 -51.21 31.82 19.76
N VAL A 174 -52.31 31.04 19.77
CA VAL A 174 -53.67 31.61 19.76
C VAL A 174 -53.96 32.15 21.16
N PRO A 175 -54.00 33.48 21.37
CA PRO A 175 -54.45 34.03 22.64
C PRO A 175 -55.95 33.77 22.75
N ASP A 176 -56.39 33.34 23.93
CA ASP A 176 -57.77 33.37 24.42
C ASP A 176 -58.66 34.35 23.64
N ARG A 177 -59.39 33.83 22.65
CA ARG A 177 -60.44 34.57 21.93
C ARG A 177 -61.81 34.42 22.59
N GLU A 178 -61.87 33.85 23.79
CA GLU A 178 -63.12 33.58 24.50
C GLU A 178 -63.21 34.32 25.84
N PHE A 179 -62.89 35.62 25.85
CA PHE A 179 -63.44 36.53 26.86
C PHE A 179 -63.92 37.83 26.20
N PRO A 180 -65.21 37.89 25.78
CA PRO A 180 -65.80 39.11 25.30
C PRO A 180 -66.33 39.89 26.52
N GLN A 181 -65.49 40.74 27.13
CA GLN A 181 -65.89 41.94 27.90
C GLN A 181 -64.70 42.43 28.74
N GLN A 182 -63.96 43.41 28.22
CA GLN A 182 -63.83 44.74 28.85
C GLN A 182 -62.73 45.52 28.14
N SER A 183 -63.15 46.68 27.67
CA SER A 183 -62.36 47.71 27.02
C SER A 183 -61.27 48.25 27.93
N THR A 184 -60.01 48.16 27.50
CA THR A 184 -59.04 49.27 27.60
C THR A 184 -57.99 49.08 26.51
N ALA A 185 -58.18 49.77 25.38
CA ALA A 185 -57.13 49.97 24.39
C ALA A 185 -56.00 50.81 25.02
N ILE A 186 -54.79 50.25 25.10
CA ILE A 186 -53.57 50.99 25.48
C ILE A 186 -52.80 51.28 24.17
N PRO A 187 -52.46 52.54 23.89
CA PRO A 187 -51.81 52.93 22.65
C PRO A 187 -50.34 52.50 22.63
N LEU A 188 -49.96 51.80 21.56
CA LEU A 188 -48.57 51.62 21.15
C LEU A 188 -48.03 52.96 20.63
N VAL A 189 -47.26 53.70 21.42
CA VAL A 189 -46.01 54.42 21.07
C VAL A 189 -45.46 55.04 22.35
N GLU A 190 -44.49 54.38 22.99
CA GLU A 190 -43.38 55.00 23.70
C GLU A 190 -42.35 53.89 23.88
N VAL A 191 -41.20 54.01 23.20
CA VAL A 191 -40.04 53.17 23.51
C VAL A 191 -39.76 53.40 24.99
N CYS A 192 -40.04 52.40 25.81
CA CYS A 192 -39.91 52.51 27.24
C CYS A 192 -38.53 53.11 27.58
N MET A 193 -38.51 54.24 28.29
CA MET A 193 -37.28 54.93 28.70
C MET A 193 -36.28 53.99 29.39
N SER A 194 -36.78 52.94 30.05
CA SER A 194 -35.94 51.89 30.66
C SER A 194 -35.31 50.93 29.64
N CYS A 195 -35.91 50.72 28.48
CA CYS A 195 -35.32 49.96 27.37
C CYS A 195 -34.25 50.78 26.65
N SER A 196 -34.49 52.07 26.42
CA SER A 196 -33.47 52.98 25.86
C SER A 196 -32.29 53.16 26.82
N SER A 197 -32.54 53.36 28.12
CA SER A 197 -31.48 53.46 29.12
C SER A 197 -30.69 52.17 29.27
N ARG A 198 -31.35 51.00 29.26
CA ARG A 198 -30.69 49.69 29.29
C ARG A 198 -29.84 49.45 28.05
N GLN A 199 -30.27 49.93 26.89
CA GLN A 199 -29.49 49.84 25.65
C GLN A 199 -28.26 50.75 25.68
N ILE A 200 -28.35 51.95 26.26
CA ILE A 200 -27.22 52.85 26.49
C ILE A 200 -26.21 52.22 27.48
N VAL A 201 -26.68 51.64 28.58
CA VAL A 201 -25.80 50.95 29.56
C VAL A 201 -25.11 49.74 28.92
N LEU A 202 -25.82 48.97 28.10
CA LEU A 202 -25.24 47.86 27.33
C LEU A 202 -24.18 48.34 26.33
N GLN A 203 -24.42 49.46 25.66
CA GLN A 203 -23.46 50.08 24.74
C GLN A 203 -22.20 50.54 25.48
N GLN A 204 -22.37 51.24 26.62
CA GLN A 204 -21.26 51.70 27.46
C GLN A 204 -20.44 50.53 28.03
N ALA A 205 -21.09 49.45 28.47
CA ALA A 205 -20.41 48.26 28.95
C ALA A 205 -19.60 47.57 27.83
N ARG A 206 -20.13 47.53 26.60
CA ARG A 206 -19.40 47.02 25.43
C ARG A 206 -18.18 47.87 25.08
N GLU A 207 -18.30 49.20 25.16
CA GLU A 207 -17.19 50.12 24.92
C GLU A 207 -16.11 50.00 25.99
N GLN A 208 -16.49 49.92 27.27
CA GLN A 208 -15.54 49.69 28.36
C GLN A 208 -14.80 48.36 28.21
N ASN A 209 -15.51 47.29 27.84
CA ASN A 209 -14.90 45.98 27.61
C ASN A 209 -13.91 46.02 26.42
N SER A 210 -14.26 46.74 25.34
CA SER A 210 -13.34 46.96 24.21
C SER A 210 -12.09 47.75 24.62
N ARG A 211 -12.22 48.78 25.48
CA ARG A 211 -11.06 49.53 26.01
C ARG A 211 -10.17 48.64 26.88
N LEU A 212 -10.76 47.88 27.80
CA LEU A 212 -10.01 46.93 28.65
C LEU A 212 -9.29 45.85 27.83
N GLN A 213 -9.87 45.38 26.73
CA GLN A 213 -9.17 44.46 25.83
C GLN A 213 -7.94 45.11 25.17
N LYS A 214 -8.04 46.39 24.77
CA LYS A 214 -6.90 47.14 24.23
C LYS A 214 -5.82 47.35 25.29
N ASP A 215 -6.21 47.71 26.51
CA ASP A 215 -5.27 47.89 27.63
C ASP A 215 -4.58 46.58 28.00
N MET A 216 -5.32 45.46 28.03
CA MET A 216 -4.76 44.13 28.25
C MET A 216 -3.75 43.76 27.14
N GLN A 217 -4.04 44.10 25.88
CA GLN A 217 -3.11 43.86 24.78
C GLN A 217 -1.84 44.71 24.90
N ALA A 218 -1.98 45.99 25.26
CA ALA A 218 -0.82 46.85 25.53
C ALA A 218 0.01 46.31 26.70
N MET A 219 -0.64 45.78 27.75
CA MET A 219 0.04 45.18 28.89
C MET A 219 0.79 43.90 28.51
N LYS A 220 0.22 43.07 27.62
CA LYS A 220 0.90 41.91 27.03
C LYS A 220 2.13 42.33 26.22
N ASP A 221 2.03 43.39 25.44
CA ASP A 221 3.16 43.90 24.65
C ASP A 221 4.28 44.46 25.53
N VAL A 222 3.92 45.16 26.62
CA VAL A 222 4.89 45.64 27.62
C VAL A 222 5.57 44.46 28.33
N LEU A 223 4.80 43.46 28.77
CA LEU A 223 5.34 42.23 29.36
C LEU A 223 6.26 41.49 28.39
N TYR A 224 5.89 41.39 27.12
CA TYR A 224 6.74 40.79 26.09
C TYR A 224 8.05 41.56 25.92
N ARG A 225 7.99 42.90 25.81
CA ARG A 225 9.19 43.75 25.72
C ARG A 225 10.09 43.64 26.95
N LEU A 226 9.49 43.61 28.15
CA LEU A 226 10.20 43.41 29.40
C LEU A 226 10.85 42.03 29.45
N ASN A 227 10.14 40.97 29.05
CA ASN A 227 10.70 39.63 28.98
C ASN A 227 11.86 39.54 27.99
N VAL A 228 11.77 40.19 26.83
CA VAL A 228 12.88 40.28 25.87
C VAL A 228 14.07 41.04 26.48
N GLN A 229 13.83 42.14 27.19
CA GLN A 229 14.90 42.87 27.90
C GLN A 229 15.52 42.04 29.03
N LEU A 230 14.72 41.31 29.79
CA LEU A 230 15.16 40.36 30.82
C LEU A 230 16.00 39.25 30.21
N SER A 231 15.58 38.65 29.09
CA SER A 231 16.37 37.65 28.38
C SER A 231 17.69 38.23 27.89
N ARG A 232 17.71 39.44 27.33
CA ARG A 232 18.95 40.13 26.93
C ARG A 232 19.85 40.44 28.13
N TYR A 233 19.28 40.79 29.27
CA TYR A 233 20.03 41.06 30.50
C TYR A 233 20.61 39.77 31.09
N GLN A 234 19.83 38.69 31.11
CA GLN A 234 20.29 37.36 31.51
C GLN A 234 21.37 36.83 30.56
N GLU A 235 21.28 37.10 29.26
CA GLU A 235 22.32 36.76 28.28
C GLU A 235 23.59 37.58 28.51
N LYS A 236 23.46 38.88 28.81
CA LYS A 236 24.60 39.72 29.23
C LYS A 236 25.23 39.22 30.54
N LEU A 237 24.42 38.79 31.51
CA LEU A 237 24.93 38.19 32.75
C LEU A 237 25.65 36.88 32.46
N ARG A 238 25.10 36.00 31.62
CA ARG A 238 25.77 34.76 31.21
C ARG A 238 27.07 35.04 30.46
N SER A 239 27.06 35.97 29.51
CA SER A 239 28.26 36.44 28.80
C SER A 239 29.29 37.08 29.75
N SER A 240 28.86 37.88 30.72
CA SER A 240 29.74 38.48 31.73
C SER A 240 30.31 37.43 32.68
N ILE A 241 29.53 36.41 33.04
CA ILE A 241 30.00 35.26 33.85
C ILE A 241 30.98 34.43 33.03
N GLN A 242 30.76 34.24 31.73
CA GLN A 242 31.69 33.57 30.81
C GLN A 242 33.01 34.35 30.70
N HIS A 243 32.95 35.68 30.59
CA HIS A 243 34.13 36.56 30.58
C HIS A 243 34.90 36.56 31.91
N MET A 244 34.23 36.31 33.04
CA MET A 244 34.87 36.15 34.35
C MET A 244 35.40 34.72 34.57
N ALA A 245 34.87 33.72 33.87
CA ALA A 245 35.29 32.31 33.98
C ALA A 245 36.58 31.99 33.19
N ASP A 246 36.90 32.72 32.12
CA ASP A 246 38.17 32.59 31.39
C ASP A 246 39.33 33.38 32.02
N GLY A 247 39.07 34.11 33.11
CA GLY A 247 40.06 34.87 33.86
C GLY A 247 40.39 34.23 35.21
N LYS A 248 41.21 33.18 35.22
CA LYS A 248 41.97 32.65 36.39
C LYS A 248 41.21 32.45 37.72
N GLY A 249 40.96 31.19 38.03
CA GLY A 249 41.47 30.54 39.26
C GLY A 249 40.90 30.98 40.61
N ASP A 250 40.20 30.04 41.25
CA ASP A 250 39.83 29.99 42.67
C ASP A 250 38.98 31.14 43.20
N VAL A 251 37.74 30.83 43.55
CA VAL A 251 37.14 31.02 44.88
C VAL A 251 35.66 30.64 44.81
N ILE A 252 35.37 29.52 45.46
CA ILE A 252 34.14 29.16 46.19
C ILE A 252 33.12 30.30 46.29
N HIS A 253 31.86 30.09 45.89
CA HIS A 253 30.67 30.53 46.64
C HIS A 253 29.40 29.84 46.10
N LYS A 254 28.76 29.03 46.95
CA LYS A 254 27.41 28.47 46.77
C LYS A 254 26.38 29.56 47.12
N PRO A 255 25.31 29.80 46.33
CA PRO A 255 24.28 30.77 46.67
C PRO A 255 23.14 30.10 47.46
N GLY A 256 23.19 30.22 48.78
CA GLY A 256 22.02 30.14 49.67
C GLY A 256 21.89 31.48 50.39
N GLU A 257 20.69 31.83 50.85
CA GLU A 257 20.38 33.02 51.66
C GLU A 257 20.22 34.36 50.91
N ARG A 258 19.16 34.50 50.09
CA ARG A 258 18.54 35.82 49.80
C ARG A 258 17.03 35.74 49.57
N TYR A 259 16.29 34.92 50.34
CA TYR A 259 14.82 34.87 50.25
C TYR A 259 14.05 34.90 51.57
N ASP A 260 14.70 35.12 52.72
CA ASP A 260 14.00 35.13 54.02
C ASP A 260 13.59 36.55 54.51
N ASN A 261 13.93 37.61 53.76
CA ASN A 261 13.65 38.98 54.20
C ASN A 261 12.32 39.56 53.68
N LEU A 262 11.51 38.79 52.94
CA LEU A 262 10.22 39.26 52.42
C LEU A 262 9.03 38.76 53.27
N ASP A 263 9.16 37.64 53.97
CA ASP A 263 8.11 37.09 54.84
C ASP A 263 7.98 37.80 56.19
N SER A 264 9.03 38.51 56.63
CA SER A 264 8.99 39.33 57.86
C SER A 264 8.27 40.68 57.69
N LEU A 265 7.91 41.09 56.45
CA LEU A 265 7.20 42.35 56.22
C LEU A 265 5.69 42.18 56.06
N ILE A 266 5.22 40.99 55.68
CA ILE A 266 3.79 40.72 55.42
C ILE A 266 3.05 40.35 56.72
N ASN A 267 3.73 39.75 57.70
CA ASN A 267 3.13 39.38 58.99
C ASN A 267 2.99 40.54 60.01
N ALA A 268 3.50 41.74 59.72
CA ALA A 268 3.44 42.88 60.63
C ALA A 268 2.23 43.80 60.42
N SER A 269 1.36 43.55 59.43
CA SER A 269 0.32 44.53 59.01
C SER A 269 -1.13 44.03 59.05
N LEU A 270 -1.41 42.82 59.52
CA LEU A 270 -2.79 42.32 59.66
C LEU A 270 -3.02 41.76 61.06
N GLY A 271 -3.46 42.63 61.96
CA GLY A 271 -3.95 42.25 63.27
C GLY A 271 -5.25 41.47 63.18
N CYS A 272 -5.16 40.14 63.23
CA CYS A 272 -6.27 39.26 63.54
C CYS A 272 -5.86 38.36 64.71
N LYS A 273 -6.41 38.67 65.90
CA LYS A 273 -6.36 37.80 67.08
C LYS A 273 -7.24 36.57 66.80
N GLU A 274 -6.63 35.40 66.68
CA GLU A 274 -7.31 34.14 66.92
C GLU A 274 -7.10 33.72 68.37
N ALA A 275 -8.20 33.30 68.98
CA ALA A 275 -8.28 32.82 70.35
C ALA A 275 -8.11 31.31 70.38
N HIS A 276 -7.15 30.84 71.17
CA HIS A 276 -7.14 29.52 71.81
C HIS A 276 -6.31 29.70 73.10
N ALA A 277 -6.92 29.75 74.28
CA ALA A 277 -7.32 28.60 75.09
C ALA A 277 -6.13 27.66 75.37
N ASP A 278 -5.37 27.96 76.44
CA ASP A 278 -5.28 27.05 77.58
C ASP A 278 -4.52 27.70 78.77
N ASP A 279 -5.04 27.36 79.96
CA ASP A 279 -4.34 27.10 81.20
C ASP A 279 -3.62 28.20 82.02
N THR A 280 -4.26 28.49 83.17
CA THR A 280 -3.75 28.08 84.50
C THR A 280 -3.00 29.09 85.39
N TYR A 281 -3.60 29.26 86.58
CA TYR A 281 -3.09 29.66 87.91
C TYR A 281 -2.67 31.12 88.27
N THR A 282 -3.22 31.53 89.42
CA THR A 282 -2.65 32.29 90.57
C THR A 282 -2.94 33.79 90.78
N LYS A 283 -3.84 34.02 91.76
CA LYS A 283 -3.79 34.91 92.95
C LYS A 283 -3.10 36.29 92.86
N SER A 284 -3.87 37.34 93.16
CA SER A 284 -3.66 38.35 94.23
C SER A 284 -4.81 39.38 94.12
N ALA A 285 -5.76 39.51 95.04
CA ALA A 285 -5.67 40.17 96.36
C ALA A 285 -5.16 41.62 96.29
N ALA A 286 -6.11 42.56 96.36
CA ALA A 286 -6.06 43.95 96.83
C ALA A 286 -7.50 44.47 96.66
N ASP A 287 -8.38 44.41 97.66
CA ASP A 287 -8.44 45.30 98.82
C ASP A 287 -8.42 46.77 98.38
N ASP A 288 -9.61 47.39 98.28
CA ASP A 288 -9.70 48.80 98.64
C ASP A 288 -11.07 49.15 99.20
N GLN A 289 -11.00 49.66 100.42
CA GLN A 289 -12.08 50.07 101.30
C GLN A 289 -12.51 51.48 100.92
N THR A 290 -13.80 51.70 100.70
CA THR A 290 -14.37 53.05 100.81
C THR A 290 -15.67 53.02 101.62
N HIS A 291 -15.49 53.32 102.91
CA HIS A 291 -16.40 53.98 103.83
C HIS A 291 -17.90 54.08 103.46
N THR A 292 -18.69 53.09 103.87
CA THR A 292 -20.13 53.29 104.09
C THR A 292 -20.35 53.68 105.54
N ARG A 293 -20.21 54.98 105.85
CA ARG A 293 -20.88 55.56 107.02
C ARG A 293 -22.37 55.42 106.78
N LEU A 294 -22.98 54.50 107.52
CA LEU A 294 -24.43 54.28 107.55
C LEU A 294 -25.06 55.45 108.31
N VAL A 295 -25.25 56.58 107.62
CA VAL A 295 -26.16 57.63 108.06
C VAL A 295 -27.55 57.15 107.68
N ASP A 296 -28.36 56.83 108.66
CA ASP A 296 -29.76 56.48 108.51
C ASP A 296 -30.55 57.72 108.03
N LEU A 297 -30.59 57.91 106.72
CA LEU A 297 -31.35 58.95 106.01
C LEU A 297 -32.81 58.52 105.74
N SER A 298 -33.24 57.37 106.28
CA SER A 298 -34.59 56.80 106.11
C SER A 298 -35.71 57.77 106.54
N GLY A 299 -35.40 58.78 107.38
CA GLY A 299 -36.38 59.74 107.91
C GLY A 299 -36.34 61.16 107.34
N LEU A 300 -35.41 61.53 106.45
CA LEU A 300 -35.22 62.93 106.00
C LEU A 300 -35.23 63.13 104.48
N LEU A 301 -35.31 62.06 103.69
CA LEU A 301 -35.55 62.13 102.26
C LEU A 301 -37.05 61.97 102.01
N SER A 302 -37.78 63.07 101.83
CA SER A 302 -39.19 62.98 101.46
C SER A 302 -39.32 62.16 100.17
N ALA A 303 -40.33 61.28 100.07
CA ALA A 303 -40.61 60.52 98.86
C ALA A 303 -40.70 61.40 97.60
N GLN A 304 -41.03 62.69 97.78
CA GLN A 304 -41.04 63.73 96.74
C GLN A 304 -39.67 64.03 96.12
N ALA A 305 -38.56 63.85 96.86
CA ALA A 305 -37.20 64.14 96.38
C ALA A 305 -36.51 62.93 95.73
N LEU A 306 -36.91 61.70 96.09
CA LEU A 306 -36.38 60.46 95.52
C LEU A 306 -37.18 59.95 94.32
N ALA A 307 -38.47 60.29 94.20
CA ALA A 307 -39.30 59.88 93.07
C ALA A 307 -38.70 60.26 91.70
N PRO A 308 -38.19 61.49 91.46
CA PRO A 308 -37.58 61.83 90.17
C PRO A 308 -36.31 61.02 89.85
N LEU A 309 -35.56 60.59 90.87
CA LEU A 309 -34.38 59.73 90.71
C LEU A 309 -34.78 58.29 90.37
N PHE A 310 -35.85 57.78 90.98
CA PHE A 310 -36.41 56.49 90.60
C PHE A 310 -37.03 56.51 89.21
N ASP A 311 -37.73 57.57 88.83
CA ASP A 311 -38.25 57.78 87.48
C ASP A 311 -37.10 57.84 86.47
N ALA A 312 -36.04 58.62 86.73
CA ALA A 312 -34.87 58.67 85.86
C ALA A 312 -34.11 57.34 85.76
N TYR A 313 -34.06 56.55 86.84
CA TYR A 313 -33.46 55.21 86.82
C TYR A 313 -34.33 54.22 86.04
N GLN A 314 -35.66 54.31 86.19
CA GLN A 314 -36.61 53.51 85.45
C GLN A 314 -36.58 53.84 83.95
N ASP A 315 -36.47 55.13 83.59
CA ASP A 315 -36.25 55.59 82.21
C ASP A 315 -34.92 55.07 81.66
N ASN A 316 -33.83 55.11 82.45
CA ASN A 316 -32.53 54.55 82.02
C ASN A 316 -32.58 53.03 81.80
N LEU A 317 -33.33 52.31 82.63
CA LEU A 317 -33.56 50.88 82.44
C LEU A 317 -34.37 50.62 81.17
N GLN A 318 -35.44 51.38 80.93
CA GLN A 318 -36.23 51.29 79.71
C GLN A 318 -35.41 51.61 78.46
N GLU A 319 -34.56 52.64 78.49
CA GLU A 319 -33.64 52.97 77.40
C GLU A 319 -32.65 51.84 77.11
N LYS A 320 -32.09 51.21 78.15
CA LYS A 320 -31.21 50.04 78.00
C LYS A 320 -31.94 48.84 77.44
N ASP A 321 -33.17 48.58 77.89
CA ASP A 321 -34.00 47.49 77.35
C ASP A 321 -34.34 47.74 75.88
N ASN A 322 -34.70 48.97 75.51
CA ASN A 322 -34.93 49.36 74.12
C ASN A 322 -33.66 49.19 73.26
N LEU A 323 -32.49 49.56 73.79
CA LEU A 323 -31.21 49.38 73.10
C LEU A 323 -30.86 47.90 72.91
N ILE A 324 -31.14 47.06 73.91
CA ILE A 324 -30.97 45.60 73.80
C ILE A 324 -31.87 45.07 72.69
N LEU A 325 -33.16 45.44 72.67
CA LEU A 325 -34.10 45.03 71.62
C LEU A 325 -33.64 45.46 70.22
N ASP A 326 -33.12 46.68 70.08
CA ASP A 326 -32.58 47.17 68.81
C ASP A 326 -31.34 46.38 68.37
N TYR A 327 -30.44 46.03 69.30
CA TYR A 327 -29.28 45.18 69.00
C TYR A 327 -29.67 43.75 68.66
N GLU A 328 -30.65 43.17 69.34
CA GLU A 328 -31.18 41.84 69.02
C GLU A 328 -31.77 41.82 67.59
N LYS A 329 -32.55 42.85 67.24
CA LYS A 329 -33.10 43.00 65.89
C LYS A 329 -32.01 43.18 64.84
N GLN A 330 -30.99 43.99 65.11
CA GLN A 330 -29.83 44.14 64.21
C GLN A 330 -29.06 42.81 64.06
N PHE A 331 -28.89 42.07 65.15
CA PHE A 331 -28.24 40.76 65.15
C PHE A 331 -29.04 39.74 64.32
N GLU A 332 -30.37 39.72 64.43
CA GLU A 332 -31.22 38.88 63.58
C GLU A 332 -31.09 39.22 62.09
N ILE A 333 -31.03 40.51 61.74
CA ILE A 333 -30.84 40.96 60.36
C ILE A 333 -29.46 40.52 59.83
N ILE A 334 -28.41 40.71 60.61
CA ILE A 334 -27.04 40.28 60.25
C ILE A 334 -27.00 38.76 60.10
N ASN A 335 -27.62 38.00 60.99
CA ASN A 335 -27.66 36.55 60.93
C ASN A 335 -28.40 36.05 59.68
N LYS A 336 -29.52 36.69 59.30
CA LYS A 336 -30.23 36.40 58.03
C LYS A 336 -29.33 36.67 56.81
N LYS A 337 -28.66 37.82 56.77
CA LYS A 337 -27.71 38.16 55.69
C LYS A 337 -26.53 37.18 55.64
N SER A 338 -25.98 36.80 56.79
CA SER A 338 -24.89 35.84 56.87
C SER A 338 -25.30 34.47 56.32
N LYS A 339 -26.52 34.00 56.61
CA LYS A 339 -27.04 32.75 56.04
C LYS A 339 -27.20 32.84 54.52
N GLN A 340 -27.72 33.95 54.01
CA GLN A 340 -27.83 34.18 52.57
C GLN A 340 -26.45 34.16 51.88
N ILE A 341 -25.45 34.83 52.45
CA ILE A 341 -24.08 34.82 51.91
C ILE A 341 -23.49 33.40 51.89
N VAL A 342 -23.73 32.60 52.94
CA VAL A 342 -23.26 31.20 53.00
C VAL A 342 -23.95 30.34 51.93
N GLU A 343 -25.25 30.51 51.73
CA GLU A 343 -26.00 29.83 50.68
C GLU A 343 -25.50 30.23 49.29
N GLU A 344 -25.33 31.53 49.02
CA GLU A 344 -24.77 32.04 47.77
C GLU A 344 -23.36 31.49 47.51
N ASN A 345 -22.47 31.53 48.50
CA ASN A 345 -21.12 30.97 48.39
C ASN A 345 -21.13 29.47 48.10
N LYS A 346 -22.07 28.71 48.70
CA LYS A 346 -22.24 27.29 48.39
C LYS A 346 -22.66 27.09 46.94
N THR A 347 -23.64 27.86 46.46
CA THR A 347 -24.07 27.76 45.05
C THR A 347 -22.96 28.16 44.07
N LEU A 348 -22.13 29.14 44.42
CA LEU A 348 -20.98 29.54 43.62
C LEU A 348 -19.90 28.45 43.61
N ALA A 349 -19.61 27.83 44.75
CA ALA A 349 -18.68 26.71 44.83
C ALA A 349 -19.14 25.52 43.97
N ASP A 350 -20.44 25.18 44.01
CA ASP A 350 -21.01 24.13 43.17
C ASP A 350 -20.89 24.47 41.67
N LYS A 351 -21.12 25.73 41.27
CA LYS A 351 -20.92 26.18 39.88
C LYS A 351 -19.47 26.12 39.43
N VAL A 352 -18.52 26.49 40.30
CA VAL A 352 -17.08 26.39 40.00
C VAL A 352 -16.70 24.92 39.79
N ALA A 353 -17.17 24.01 40.64
CA ALA A 353 -16.90 22.58 40.49
C ALA A 353 -17.43 22.02 39.15
N ILE A 354 -18.63 22.42 38.72
CA ILE A 354 -19.20 22.03 37.42
C ILE A 354 -18.33 22.56 36.27
N LEU A 355 -17.94 23.85 36.31
CA LEU A 355 -17.11 24.46 35.28
C LEU A 355 -15.71 23.81 35.21
N GLU A 356 -15.13 23.43 36.34
CA GLU A 356 -13.86 22.69 36.39
C GLU A 356 -13.98 21.31 35.73
N GLU A 357 -15.09 20.61 35.95
CA GLU A 357 -15.37 19.32 35.31
C GLU A 357 -15.56 19.47 33.79
N GLU A 358 -16.37 20.45 33.34
CA GLU A 358 -16.56 20.75 31.92
C GLU A 358 -15.23 21.11 31.25
N LEU A 359 -14.39 21.92 31.89
CA LEU A 359 -13.08 22.30 31.39
C LEU A 359 -12.16 21.08 31.28
N ALA A 360 -12.19 20.17 32.27
CA ALA A 360 -11.45 18.91 32.21
C ALA A 360 -11.93 18.03 31.04
N GLN A 361 -13.24 17.91 30.83
CA GLN A 361 -13.82 17.17 29.70
C GLN A 361 -13.42 17.78 28.35
N VAL A 362 -13.49 19.11 28.21
CA VAL A 362 -13.07 19.83 26.99
C VAL A 362 -11.58 19.63 26.72
N ARG A 363 -10.71 19.71 27.75
CA ARG A 363 -9.28 19.42 27.61
C ARG A 363 -9.02 18.00 27.15
N GLN A 364 -9.77 17.02 27.66
CA GLN A 364 -9.66 15.64 27.22
C GLN A 364 -10.15 15.46 25.78
N GLY A 365 -11.26 16.10 25.41
CA GLY A 365 -11.76 16.14 24.03
C GLY A 365 -10.75 16.74 23.06
N TYR A 366 -10.12 17.85 23.42
CA TYR A 366 -9.06 18.49 22.63
C TYR A 366 -7.85 17.55 22.43
N LYS A 367 -7.39 16.88 23.49
CA LYS A 367 -6.30 15.89 23.38
C LYS A 367 -6.66 14.76 22.42
N LYS A 368 -7.90 14.25 22.50
CA LYS A 368 -8.39 13.20 21.61
C LYS A 368 -8.43 13.69 20.15
N LEU A 369 -8.98 14.88 19.91
CA LEU A 369 -9.06 15.49 18.59
C LEU A 369 -7.67 15.77 17.99
N ALA A 370 -6.71 16.18 18.82
CA ALA A 370 -5.33 16.41 18.40
C ALA A 370 -4.67 15.09 17.90
N VAL A 371 -4.84 14.00 18.64
CA VAL A 371 -4.36 12.68 18.22
C VAL A 371 -5.07 12.21 16.95
N GLU A 372 -6.39 12.36 16.85
CA GLU A 372 -7.16 12.01 15.65
C GLU A 372 -6.66 12.80 14.42
N ARG A 373 -6.37 14.10 14.58
CA ARG A 373 -5.79 14.93 13.53
C ARG A 373 -4.42 14.45 13.10
N GLU A 374 -3.51 14.17 14.04
CA GLU A 374 -2.18 13.65 13.73
C GLU A 374 -2.26 12.30 12.99
N THR A 375 -3.15 11.40 13.42
CA THR A 375 -3.36 10.13 12.71
C THR A 375 -3.90 10.34 11.29
N ALA A 376 -4.85 11.26 11.10
CA ALA A 376 -5.39 11.58 9.78
C ALA A 376 -4.34 12.21 8.85
N ASP A 377 -3.44 13.06 9.40
CA ASP A 377 -2.35 13.66 8.63
C ASP A 377 -1.31 12.59 8.20
N ILE A 378 -1.01 11.61 9.07
CA ILE A 378 -0.16 10.46 8.73
C ILE A 378 -0.83 9.61 7.63
N GLU A 379 -2.10 9.27 7.78
CA GLU A 379 -2.85 8.51 6.77
C GLU A 379 -2.86 9.23 5.42
N ARG A 380 -3.12 10.55 5.41
CA ARG A 380 -3.06 11.37 4.20
C ARG A 380 -1.68 11.33 3.56
N ALA A 381 -0.61 11.47 4.34
CA ALA A 381 0.76 11.40 3.83
C ALA A 381 1.06 10.03 3.17
N THR A 382 0.65 8.92 3.80
CA THR A 382 0.86 7.58 3.23
C THR A 382 0.06 7.35 1.94
N LEU A 383 -1.16 7.89 1.85
CA LEU A 383 -1.97 7.81 0.63
C LEU A 383 -1.35 8.61 -0.52
N VAL A 384 -0.83 9.81 -0.22
CA VAL A 384 -0.12 10.63 -1.21
C VAL A 384 1.14 9.92 -1.70
N GLU A 385 1.93 9.32 -0.81
CA GLU A 385 3.14 8.56 -1.21
C GLU A 385 2.79 7.37 -2.12
N ARG A 386 1.70 6.65 -1.82
CA ARG A 386 1.21 5.56 -2.69
C ARG A 386 0.73 6.06 -4.04
N ALA A 387 0.03 7.19 -4.08
CA ALA A 387 -0.43 7.81 -5.32
C ALA A 387 0.74 8.23 -6.21
N VAL A 388 1.76 8.87 -5.64
CA VAL A 388 2.98 9.27 -6.37
C VAL A 388 3.73 8.05 -6.91
N LYS A 389 3.86 6.98 -6.12
CA LYS A 389 4.48 5.73 -6.60
C LYS A 389 3.69 5.09 -7.75
N ALA A 390 2.36 5.13 -7.70
CA ALA A 390 1.52 4.64 -8.79
C ALA A 390 1.63 5.52 -10.05
N GLU A 391 1.68 6.85 -9.89
CA GLU A 391 1.89 7.79 -10.99
C GLU A 391 3.25 7.58 -11.68
N ASN A 392 4.32 7.38 -10.91
CA ASN A 392 5.65 7.11 -11.46
C ASN A 392 5.68 5.79 -12.24
N LYS A 393 5.10 4.71 -11.72
CA LYS A 393 4.97 3.45 -12.48
C LYS A 393 4.19 3.62 -13.77
N LEU A 394 3.13 4.42 -13.74
CA LEU A 394 2.34 4.71 -14.93
C LEU A 394 3.16 5.50 -15.97
N LYS A 395 3.96 6.48 -15.53
CA LYS A 395 4.90 7.21 -16.39
C LYS A 395 5.94 6.28 -17.02
N GLU A 396 6.57 5.40 -16.23
CA GLU A 396 7.51 4.38 -16.74
C GLU A 396 6.85 3.49 -17.81
N VAL A 397 5.61 3.05 -17.58
CA VAL A 397 4.85 2.27 -18.56
C VAL A 397 4.58 3.07 -19.83
N TYR A 398 4.18 4.35 -19.72
CA TYR A 398 3.98 5.22 -20.88
C TYR A 398 5.28 5.43 -21.67
N GLU A 399 6.40 5.71 -21.01
CA GLU A 399 7.72 5.83 -21.64
C GLU A 399 8.10 4.53 -22.38
N MET A 400 7.89 3.37 -21.76
CA MET A 400 8.11 2.06 -22.42
C MET A 400 7.23 1.86 -23.66
N TYR A 401 5.98 2.33 -23.65
CA TYR A 401 5.11 2.28 -24.81
C TYR A 401 5.55 3.24 -25.91
N GLU A 402 5.98 4.45 -25.57
CA GLU A 402 6.52 5.45 -26.49
C GLU A 402 7.81 4.94 -27.16
N ASP A 403 8.70 4.32 -26.38
CA ASP A 403 9.93 3.70 -26.88
C ASP A 403 9.63 2.54 -27.84
N LYS A 404 8.66 1.69 -27.49
CA LYS A 404 8.23 0.56 -28.34
C LYS A 404 7.60 1.05 -29.63
N MET A 405 6.78 2.11 -29.57
CA MET A 405 6.21 2.74 -30.76
C MET A 405 7.31 3.33 -31.65
N SER A 406 8.27 4.03 -31.05
CA SER A 406 9.41 4.61 -31.75
C SER A 406 10.32 3.54 -32.39
N ALA A 407 10.48 2.39 -31.75
CA ALA A 407 11.18 1.23 -32.32
C ALA A 407 10.40 0.63 -33.50
N MET A 408 9.09 0.42 -33.34
CA MET A 408 8.22 -0.10 -34.41
C MET A 408 8.19 0.82 -35.64
N MET A 409 8.21 2.14 -35.44
CA MET A 409 8.31 3.12 -36.53
C MET A 409 9.65 2.99 -37.28
N ARG A 410 10.77 2.84 -36.57
CA ARG A 410 12.09 2.59 -37.17
C ARG A 410 12.15 1.28 -37.95
N ASP A 411 11.54 0.22 -37.42
CA ASP A 411 11.44 -1.07 -38.10
C ASP A 411 10.56 -0.95 -39.35
N TYR A 412 9.42 -0.26 -39.27
CA TYR A 412 8.55 0.01 -40.41
C TYR A 412 9.28 0.78 -41.51
N GLU A 413 10.00 1.84 -41.17
CA GLU A 413 10.81 2.61 -42.11
C GLU A 413 11.90 1.77 -42.76
N THR A 414 12.51 0.85 -42.01
CA THR A 414 13.56 -0.04 -42.52
C THR A 414 13.00 -1.07 -43.48
N VAL A 415 11.91 -1.76 -43.10
CA VAL A 415 11.19 -2.71 -43.98
C VAL A 415 10.67 -1.99 -45.22
N HIS A 416 10.16 -0.77 -45.08
CA HIS A 416 9.73 0.03 -46.21
C HIS A 416 10.90 0.33 -47.16
N ARG A 417 12.06 0.78 -46.63
CA ARG A 417 13.28 0.99 -47.44
C ARG A 417 13.74 -0.29 -48.14
N GLU A 418 13.77 -1.42 -47.44
CA GLU A 418 14.14 -2.73 -48.00
C GLU A 418 13.16 -3.19 -49.08
N TYR A 419 11.85 -3.04 -48.86
CA TYR A 419 10.82 -3.35 -49.84
C TYR A 419 11.03 -2.60 -51.15
N PHE A 420 11.27 -1.28 -51.09
CA PHE A 420 11.55 -0.49 -52.28
C PHE A 420 12.86 -0.89 -52.96
N THR A 421 13.88 -1.26 -52.18
CA THR A 421 15.15 -1.75 -52.71
C THR A 421 14.96 -3.08 -53.45
N VAL A 422 14.25 -4.04 -52.86
CA VAL A 422 13.95 -5.35 -53.47
C VAL A 422 13.03 -5.20 -54.67
N LYS A 423 12.03 -4.32 -54.60
CA LYS A 423 11.17 -4.03 -55.75
C LYS A 423 12.00 -3.49 -56.92
N SER A 424 12.89 -2.55 -56.67
CA SER A 424 13.78 -2.00 -57.70
C SER A 424 14.73 -3.06 -58.29
N THR A 425 15.30 -3.94 -57.45
CA THR A 425 16.15 -5.03 -57.95
C THR A 425 15.35 -6.10 -58.69
N LEU A 426 14.11 -6.37 -58.28
CA LEU A 426 13.21 -7.29 -58.98
C LEU A 426 12.88 -6.76 -60.37
N GLU A 427 12.43 -5.50 -60.49
CA GLU A 427 12.19 -4.85 -61.78
C GLU A 427 13.44 -4.87 -62.68
N ALA A 428 14.62 -4.65 -62.10
CA ALA A 428 15.89 -4.74 -62.81
C ALA A 428 16.25 -6.17 -63.26
N THR A 429 15.90 -7.20 -62.47
CA THR A 429 16.15 -8.61 -62.84
C THR A 429 15.11 -9.13 -63.82
N GLU A 430 13.84 -8.74 -63.72
CA GLU A 430 12.80 -9.01 -64.73
C GLU A 430 13.21 -8.46 -66.10
N GLY A 431 13.76 -7.23 -66.14
CA GLY A 431 14.33 -6.66 -67.37
C GLY A 431 15.48 -7.49 -67.96
N LYS A 432 16.33 -8.09 -67.12
CA LYS A 432 17.43 -8.99 -67.55
C LYS A 432 16.94 -10.39 -67.92
N LEU A 433 15.90 -10.90 -67.26
CA LEU A 433 15.28 -12.20 -67.55
C LEU A 433 14.54 -12.16 -68.88
N ALA A 434 13.84 -11.06 -69.19
CA ALA A 434 13.29 -10.80 -70.51
C ALA A 434 14.36 -10.81 -71.61
N GLN A 435 15.57 -10.30 -71.33
CA GLN A 435 16.71 -10.39 -72.25
C GLN A 435 17.29 -11.81 -72.38
N LEU A 436 17.28 -12.60 -71.30
CA LEU A 436 17.78 -13.98 -71.29
C LEU A 436 16.78 -14.99 -71.88
N ASP A 437 15.48 -14.78 -71.77
CA ASP A 437 14.47 -15.66 -72.39
C ASP A 437 14.50 -15.57 -73.92
N VAL A 438 14.88 -14.41 -74.48
CA VAL A 438 15.21 -14.26 -75.92
C VAL A 438 16.41 -15.13 -76.33
N LEU A 439 17.36 -15.37 -75.42
CA LEU A 439 18.55 -16.20 -75.66
C LEU A 439 18.30 -17.69 -75.35
N ARG A 440 17.42 -18.01 -74.40
CA ARG A 440 17.09 -19.38 -73.97
C ARG A 440 16.27 -20.15 -75.02
N ALA A 441 15.50 -19.45 -75.86
CA ALA A 441 14.80 -20.05 -77.00
C ALA A 441 15.72 -20.70 -78.06
N ARG A 442 17.05 -20.52 -77.97
CA ARG A 442 18.00 -20.93 -79.01
C ARG A 442 18.94 -22.11 -78.69
N THR A 443 19.05 -22.64 -77.46
CA THR A 443 20.27 -23.41 -77.11
C THR A 443 20.17 -24.65 -76.21
N VAL A 444 18.99 -25.20 -75.86
CA VAL A 444 18.97 -26.40 -74.96
C VAL A 444 18.23 -27.61 -75.59
N PRO A 445 18.94 -28.72 -75.88
CA PRO A 445 18.34 -29.97 -76.37
C PRO A 445 17.41 -30.65 -75.34
N ALA A 446 16.28 -31.18 -75.82
CA ALA A 446 15.17 -31.72 -75.01
C ALA A 446 15.56 -32.88 -74.06
N ASP A 447 16.47 -33.75 -74.46
CA ASP A 447 16.86 -34.95 -73.69
C ASP A 447 17.59 -34.63 -72.38
N LEU A 448 18.23 -33.46 -72.31
CA LEU A 448 18.93 -32.97 -71.11
C LEU A 448 17.95 -32.29 -70.14
N HIS A 449 16.84 -31.78 -70.66
CA HIS A 449 15.71 -31.27 -69.88
C HIS A 449 14.96 -32.41 -69.20
N GLU A 450 14.69 -33.50 -69.91
CA GLU A 450 13.90 -34.62 -69.38
C GLU A 450 14.59 -35.34 -68.21
N ARG A 451 15.90 -35.60 -68.29
CA ARG A 451 16.67 -36.18 -67.17
C ARG A 451 16.76 -35.27 -65.95
N ARG A 452 16.84 -33.95 -66.16
CA ARG A 452 16.82 -32.96 -65.06
C ARG A 452 15.44 -32.89 -64.42
N LEU A 453 14.38 -32.96 -65.22
CA LEU A 453 13.00 -33.03 -64.73
C LEU A 453 12.77 -34.30 -63.90
N ASP A 454 13.28 -35.46 -64.33
CA ASP A 454 13.17 -36.70 -63.54
C ASP A 454 14.01 -36.71 -62.26
N HIS A 455 15.13 -35.97 -62.24
CA HIS A 455 15.87 -35.73 -61.01
C HIS A 455 15.10 -34.80 -60.06
N CYS A 456 14.51 -33.72 -60.58
CA CYS A 456 13.66 -32.82 -59.80
C CYS A 456 12.40 -33.50 -59.25
N LYS A 457 11.76 -34.40 -60.03
CA LYS A 457 10.63 -35.22 -59.55
C LYS A 457 11.02 -36.10 -58.37
N ARG A 458 12.16 -36.80 -58.46
CA ARG A 458 12.68 -37.61 -57.34
C ARG A 458 12.99 -36.77 -56.10
N LEU A 459 13.61 -35.61 -56.27
CA LEU A 459 13.89 -34.68 -55.18
C LEU A 459 12.61 -34.16 -54.53
N LEU A 460 11.56 -33.93 -55.32
CA LEU A 460 10.25 -33.50 -54.84
C LEU A 460 9.52 -34.63 -54.07
N GLU A 461 9.64 -35.87 -54.51
CA GLU A 461 9.12 -37.04 -53.79
C GLU A 461 9.85 -37.26 -52.46
N GLU A 462 11.18 -37.13 -52.45
CA GLU A 462 12.00 -37.19 -51.23
C GLU A 462 11.61 -36.08 -50.25
N LEU A 463 11.45 -34.82 -50.71
CA LEU A 463 10.99 -33.70 -49.90
C LEU A 463 9.57 -33.92 -49.37
N LYS A 464 8.65 -34.44 -50.19
CA LYS A 464 7.30 -34.79 -49.74
C LYS A 464 7.34 -35.85 -48.65
N HIS A 465 8.18 -36.87 -48.78
CA HIS A 465 8.35 -37.88 -47.75
C HIS A 465 8.94 -37.29 -46.46
N GLN A 466 9.96 -36.44 -46.56
CA GLN A 466 10.53 -35.73 -45.40
C GLN A 466 9.50 -34.83 -44.70
N TYR A 467 8.71 -34.07 -45.45
CA TYR A 467 7.60 -33.27 -44.89
C TYR A 467 6.54 -34.13 -44.24
N SER A 468 6.19 -35.29 -44.82
CA SER A 468 5.23 -36.23 -44.22
C SER A 468 5.74 -36.74 -42.87
N MET A 469 7.00 -37.17 -42.81
CA MET A 469 7.62 -37.65 -41.57
C MET A 469 7.74 -36.53 -40.52
N GLU A 470 8.06 -35.31 -40.92
CA GLU A 470 8.07 -34.15 -40.01
C GLU A 470 6.67 -33.77 -39.52
N ALA A 471 5.66 -33.86 -40.37
CA ALA A 471 4.28 -33.63 -39.99
C ALA A 471 3.82 -34.67 -38.95
N GLU A 472 4.10 -35.95 -39.18
CA GLU A 472 3.81 -37.03 -38.23
C GLU A 472 4.51 -36.80 -36.88
N ARG A 473 5.81 -36.49 -36.87
CA ARG A 473 6.54 -36.16 -35.63
C ARG A 473 5.95 -34.96 -34.89
N LYS A 474 5.56 -33.90 -35.61
CA LYS A 474 4.91 -32.73 -35.00
C LYS A 474 3.55 -33.09 -34.44
N THR A 475 2.76 -33.89 -35.15
CA THR A 475 1.45 -34.35 -34.63
C THR A 475 1.59 -35.22 -33.38
N GLU A 476 2.58 -36.11 -33.31
CA GLU A 476 2.88 -36.87 -32.10
C GLU A 476 3.32 -35.97 -30.93
N GLN A 477 4.13 -34.94 -31.22
CA GLN A 477 4.57 -33.99 -30.20
C GLN A 477 3.41 -33.14 -29.67
N VAL A 478 2.50 -32.72 -30.55
CA VAL A 478 1.25 -32.04 -30.16
C VAL A 478 0.38 -32.95 -29.30
N ALA A 479 0.21 -34.23 -29.67
CA ALA A 479 -0.55 -35.20 -28.90
C ALA A 479 0.03 -35.40 -27.48
N LYS A 480 1.36 -35.51 -27.36
CA LYS A 480 2.04 -35.62 -26.05
C LYS A 480 1.83 -34.38 -25.18
N LEU A 481 1.89 -33.18 -25.76
CA LEU A 481 1.64 -31.93 -25.04
C LEU A 481 0.16 -31.80 -24.63
N GLN A 482 -0.77 -32.20 -25.49
CA GLN A 482 -2.19 -32.24 -25.16
C GLN A 482 -2.48 -33.18 -23.98
N GLU A 483 -1.84 -34.34 -23.93
CA GLU A 483 -1.97 -35.27 -22.80
C GLU A 483 -1.38 -34.69 -21.50
N GLN A 484 -0.22 -34.03 -21.58
CA GLN A 484 0.35 -33.33 -20.43
C GLN A 484 -0.57 -32.23 -19.90
N ILE A 485 -1.19 -31.46 -20.80
CA ILE A 485 -2.18 -30.43 -20.43
C ILE A 485 -3.36 -31.04 -19.68
N LYS A 486 -3.92 -32.16 -20.19
CA LYS A 486 -5.03 -32.87 -19.51
C LYS A 486 -4.64 -33.32 -18.11
N VAL A 487 -3.48 -33.95 -17.95
CA VAL A 487 -2.99 -34.40 -16.63
C VAL A 487 -2.78 -33.22 -15.68
N THR A 488 -2.27 -32.08 -16.16
CA THR A 488 -2.13 -30.88 -15.32
C THR A 488 -3.47 -30.25 -14.96
N ASP A 489 -4.44 -30.26 -15.87
CA ASP A 489 -5.79 -29.73 -15.63
C ASP A 489 -6.54 -30.58 -14.59
N GLU A 490 -6.40 -31.91 -14.64
CA GLU A 490 -6.92 -32.81 -13.61
C GLU A 490 -6.31 -32.55 -12.23
N LYS A 491 -5.00 -32.30 -12.17
CA LYS A 491 -4.32 -31.93 -10.91
C LYS A 491 -4.81 -30.58 -10.38
N TYR A 492 -4.96 -29.60 -11.27
CA TYR A 492 -5.48 -28.28 -10.92
C TYR A 492 -6.92 -28.38 -10.37
N LYS A 493 -7.78 -29.17 -11.01
CA LYS A 493 -9.15 -29.45 -10.55
C LYS A 493 -9.17 -30.08 -9.15
N LYS A 494 -8.29 -31.05 -8.87
CA LYS A 494 -8.17 -31.66 -7.53
C LYS A 494 -7.76 -30.63 -6.47
N ILE A 495 -6.76 -29.80 -6.75
CA ILE A 495 -6.33 -28.74 -5.83
C ILE A 495 -7.45 -27.73 -5.58
N CYS A 496 -8.23 -27.37 -6.61
CA CYS A 496 -9.38 -26.47 -6.45
C CYS A 496 -10.47 -27.07 -5.54
N GLN A 497 -10.74 -28.38 -5.67
CA GLN A 497 -11.68 -29.09 -4.80
C GLN A 497 -11.20 -29.12 -3.34
N GLU A 498 -9.92 -29.40 -3.11
CA GLU A 498 -9.30 -29.37 -1.78
C GLU A 498 -9.36 -27.95 -1.18
N HIS A 499 -9.07 -26.92 -1.97
CA HIS A 499 -9.13 -25.53 -1.52
C HIS A 499 -10.55 -25.12 -1.10
N GLU A 500 -11.59 -25.48 -1.87
CA GLU A 500 -12.98 -25.21 -1.47
C GLU A 500 -13.39 -25.99 -0.21
N ALA A 501 -12.93 -27.23 -0.03
CA ALA A 501 -13.17 -27.99 1.21
C ALA A 501 -12.57 -27.27 2.44
N VAL A 502 -11.29 -26.87 2.37
CA VAL A 502 -10.61 -26.13 3.46
C VAL A 502 -11.29 -24.79 3.75
N LYS A 503 -11.77 -24.10 2.71
CA LYS A 503 -12.50 -22.83 2.86
C LYS A 503 -13.83 -23.01 3.60
N GLU A 504 -14.57 -24.08 3.32
CA GLU A 504 -15.79 -24.39 4.06
C GLU A 504 -15.51 -24.80 5.52
N GLU A 505 -14.45 -25.57 5.77
CA GLU A 505 -13.99 -25.87 7.13
C GLU A 505 -13.63 -24.60 7.92
N LEU A 506 -12.94 -23.65 7.29
CA LEU A 506 -12.60 -22.36 7.90
C LEU A 506 -13.85 -21.53 8.22
N LYS A 507 -14.83 -21.49 7.30
CA LYS A 507 -16.12 -20.83 7.55
C LYS A 507 -16.85 -21.47 8.74
N ALA A 508 -16.84 -22.80 8.85
CA ALA A 508 -17.45 -23.51 9.98
C ALA A 508 -16.72 -23.18 11.30
N ALA A 509 -15.38 -23.20 11.31
CA ALA A 509 -14.58 -22.83 12.47
C ALA A 509 -14.86 -21.39 12.93
N LEU A 510 -14.96 -20.44 11.99
CA LEU A 510 -15.29 -19.04 12.29
C LEU A 510 -16.69 -18.88 12.89
N LYS A 511 -17.69 -19.64 12.41
CA LYS A 511 -19.03 -19.68 13.02
C LYS A 511 -18.96 -20.20 14.47
N ASN A 512 -18.18 -21.25 14.72
CA ASN A 512 -17.98 -21.80 16.06
C ASN A 512 -17.31 -20.79 16.99
N VAL A 513 -16.26 -20.09 16.54
CA VAL A 513 -15.61 -19.02 17.32
C VAL A 513 -16.60 -17.91 17.69
N LYS A 514 -17.48 -17.50 16.76
CA LYS A 514 -18.52 -16.50 17.03
C LYS A 514 -19.51 -17.01 18.09
N LEU A 515 -19.92 -18.28 18.04
CA LEU A 515 -20.78 -18.89 19.05
C LEU A 515 -20.09 -18.92 20.42
N TYR A 516 -18.83 -19.34 20.51
CA TYR A 516 -18.08 -19.33 21.76
C TYR A 516 -17.89 -17.91 22.33
N ARG A 517 -17.67 -16.90 21.48
CA ARG A 517 -17.63 -15.49 21.92
C ARG A 517 -18.96 -15.03 22.51
N LYS A 518 -20.09 -15.34 21.85
CA LYS A 518 -21.44 -15.04 22.37
C LYS A 518 -21.68 -15.74 23.71
N ALA A 519 -21.35 -17.02 23.82
CA ALA A 519 -21.46 -17.77 25.06
C ALA A 519 -20.61 -17.14 26.17
N ALA A 520 -19.36 -16.76 25.90
CA ALA A 520 -18.49 -16.09 26.87
C ALA A 520 -19.04 -14.74 27.35
N VAL A 521 -19.71 -13.97 26.49
CA VAL A 521 -20.40 -12.72 26.89
C VAL A 521 -21.56 -13.03 27.84
N ILE A 522 -22.40 -14.03 27.53
CA ILE A 522 -23.51 -14.47 28.39
C ILE A 522 -22.97 -14.94 29.75
N PHE A 523 -21.90 -15.73 29.78
CA PHE A 523 -21.26 -16.15 31.02
C PHE A 523 -20.74 -14.95 31.83
N ARG A 524 -20.08 -13.97 31.20
CA ARG A 524 -19.64 -12.74 31.87
C ARG A 524 -20.80 -11.92 32.44
N GLN A 525 -21.90 -11.80 31.71
CA GLN A 525 -23.10 -11.11 32.19
C GLN A 525 -23.75 -11.86 33.37
N ARG A 526 -23.84 -13.20 33.30
CA ARG A 526 -24.33 -14.02 34.41
C ARG A 526 -23.45 -13.89 35.66
N VAL A 527 -22.14 -13.87 35.50
CA VAL A 527 -21.19 -13.64 36.60
C VAL A 527 -21.35 -12.23 37.19
N LYS A 528 -21.47 -11.19 36.36
CA LYS A 528 -21.73 -9.82 36.84
C LYS A 528 -23.07 -9.70 37.58
N ALA A 529 -24.12 -10.33 37.07
CA ALA A 529 -25.43 -10.36 37.71
C ALA A 529 -25.41 -11.15 39.04
N ALA A 530 -24.68 -12.27 39.09
CA ALA A 530 -24.47 -13.03 40.33
C ALA A 530 -23.65 -12.23 41.35
N ALA A 531 -22.60 -11.52 40.92
CA ALA A 531 -21.81 -10.64 41.77
C ALA A 531 -22.64 -9.46 42.32
N ALA A 532 -23.52 -8.86 41.51
CA ALA A 532 -24.43 -7.79 41.94
C ALA A 532 -25.47 -8.31 42.96
N ARG A 533 -26.00 -9.52 42.77
CA ARG A 533 -26.87 -10.20 43.75
C ARG A 533 -26.13 -10.49 45.07
N ALA A 534 -24.89 -10.98 44.99
CA ALA A 534 -24.05 -11.20 46.16
C ALA A 534 -23.75 -9.89 46.93
N HIS A 535 -23.58 -8.78 46.21
CA HIS A 535 -23.37 -7.45 46.82
C HIS A 535 -24.62 -6.90 47.53
N LYS A 536 -25.83 -7.18 47.00
CA LYS A 536 -27.11 -6.84 47.66
C LYS A 536 -27.33 -7.69 48.91
N VAL A 537 -27.04 -8.99 48.86
CA VAL A 537 -27.09 -9.90 50.02
C VAL A 537 -26.07 -9.47 51.09
N ARG A 538 -24.89 -8.96 50.70
CA ARG A 538 -23.90 -8.39 51.65
C ARG A 538 -24.38 -7.12 52.36
N ARG A 539 -25.24 -6.32 51.74
CA ARG A 539 -25.85 -5.12 52.37
C ARG A 539 -27.03 -5.48 53.28
N SER A 540 -27.82 -6.50 52.96
CA SER A 540 -28.90 -6.98 53.85
C SER A 540 -28.37 -7.79 55.04
N ALA A 541 -27.28 -8.54 54.85
CA ALA A 541 -26.61 -9.31 55.91
C ALA A 541 -25.91 -8.45 56.97
N ARG A 542 -25.70 -7.14 56.74
CA ARG A 542 -25.23 -6.21 57.78
C ARG A 542 -26.30 -5.85 58.83
N LYS A 543 -27.57 -6.26 58.63
CA LYS A 543 -28.69 -5.99 59.54
C LYS A 543 -29.19 -7.21 60.34
N ALA A 544 -28.60 -8.38 60.15
CA ALA A 544 -29.01 -9.60 60.85
C ALA A 544 -27.77 -10.38 61.30
N ARG A 545 -27.23 -10.02 62.47
CA ARG A 545 -26.28 -10.84 63.21
C ARG A 545 -27.06 -11.66 64.23
N THR A 546 -27.21 -12.96 63.97
CA THR A 546 -27.15 -14.04 64.98
C THR A 546 -27.19 -15.40 64.30
N ASN A 547 -26.33 -16.30 64.79
CA ASN A 547 -26.21 -17.74 64.54
C ASN A 547 -25.20 -18.18 63.45
N ASN A 548 -24.18 -18.89 63.92
CA ASN A 548 -22.79 -18.93 63.44
C ASN A 548 -22.43 -20.13 62.53
N GLU A 549 -23.38 -20.76 61.86
CA GLU A 549 -23.11 -21.89 60.94
C GLU A 549 -22.98 -21.48 59.46
N PRO A 550 -23.89 -20.67 58.88
CA PRO A 550 -23.78 -20.26 57.47
C PRO A 550 -22.57 -19.35 57.20
N LEU A 551 -22.04 -18.65 58.20
CA LEU A 551 -20.83 -17.83 58.07
C LEU A 551 -19.57 -18.69 57.89
N ARG A 552 -19.46 -19.81 58.60
CA ARG A 552 -18.34 -20.75 58.44
C ARG A 552 -18.35 -21.40 57.06
N GLN A 553 -19.51 -21.89 56.61
CA GLN A 553 -19.65 -22.48 55.28
C GLN A 553 -19.37 -21.46 54.15
N ALA A 554 -19.74 -20.19 54.35
CA ALA A 554 -19.44 -19.12 53.41
C ALA A 554 -17.94 -18.77 53.37
N LEU A 555 -17.25 -18.81 54.51
CA LEU A 555 -15.80 -18.61 54.59
C LEU A 555 -15.03 -19.78 53.94
N ASP A 556 -15.46 -21.02 54.17
CA ASP A 556 -14.88 -22.21 53.51
C ASP A 556 -15.14 -22.24 52.00
N ALA A 557 -16.30 -21.76 51.56
CA ALA A 557 -16.59 -21.58 50.14
C ALA A 557 -15.70 -20.48 49.52
N LEU A 558 -15.45 -19.39 50.26
CA LEU A 558 -14.53 -18.33 49.85
C LEU A 558 -13.10 -18.84 49.73
N GLU A 559 -12.64 -19.69 50.65
CA GLU A 559 -11.31 -20.30 50.55
C GLU A 559 -11.18 -21.28 49.38
N ARG A 560 -12.24 -22.03 49.07
CA ARG A 560 -12.29 -22.89 47.88
C ARG A 560 -12.21 -22.06 46.60
N ILE A 561 -13.01 -21.00 46.49
CA ILE A 561 -12.97 -20.08 45.35
C ILE A 561 -11.60 -19.41 45.24
N LYS A 562 -10.96 -19.04 46.35
CA LYS A 562 -9.61 -18.45 46.35
C LYS A 562 -8.56 -19.43 45.84
N ARG A 563 -8.68 -20.72 46.19
CA ARG A 563 -7.82 -21.80 45.66
C ARG A 563 -8.06 -22.01 44.17
N GLU A 564 -9.31 -22.06 43.72
CA GLU A 564 -9.66 -22.18 42.30
C GLU A 564 -9.14 -20.99 41.47
N ILE A 565 -9.30 -19.76 41.98
CA ILE A 565 -8.74 -18.56 41.35
C ILE A 565 -7.21 -18.66 41.25
N LYS A 566 -6.53 -19.18 42.27
CA LYS A 566 -5.08 -19.38 42.24
C LYS A 566 -4.66 -20.39 41.16
N VAL A 567 -5.41 -21.48 40.99
CA VAL A 567 -5.18 -22.48 39.94
C VAL A 567 -5.48 -21.93 38.55
N VAL A 568 -6.58 -21.18 38.39
CA VAL A 568 -6.91 -20.52 37.12
C VAL A 568 -5.84 -19.47 36.77
N LYS A 569 -5.37 -18.72 37.77
CA LYS A 569 -4.28 -17.74 37.61
C LYS A 569 -2.99 -18.44 37.17
N SER A 570 -2.56 -19.52 37.83
CA SER A 570 -1.36 -20.25 37.43
C SER A 570 -1.50 -20.84 36.01
N ARG A 571 -2.67 -21.39 35.66
CA ARG A 571 -2.93 -21.91 34.30
C ARG A 571 -2.92 -20.82 33.23
N ALA A 572 -3.40 -19.63 33.56
CA ALA A 572 -3.34 -18.49 32.66
C ALA A 572 -1.89 -18.02 32.43
N TYR A 573 -1.05 -17.98 33.48
CA TYR A 573 0.37 -17.64 33.32
C TYR A 573 1.12 -18.68 32.49
N THR A 574 0.94 -19.97 32.74
CA THR A 574 1.59 -21.01 31.92
C THR A 574 1.15 -20.94 30.46
N SER A 575 -0.14 -20.68 30.21
CA SER A 575 -0.64 -20.48 28.85
C SER A 575 -0.06 -19.24 28.17
N LEU A 576 0.24 -18.19 28.93
CA LEU A 576 0.81 -16.95 28.42
C LEU A 576 2.30 -17.14 28.10
N GLU A 577 3.05 -17.81 28.98
CA GLU A 577 4.46 -18.20 28.74
C GLU A 577 4.59 -19.15 27.52
N GLU A 578 3.64 -20.06 27.31
CA GLU A 578 3.61 -20.90 26.11
C GLU A 578 3.34 -20.10 24.83
N LEU A 579 2.48 -19.08 24.89
CA LEU A 579 2.22 -18.19 23.77
C LEU A 579 3.44 -17.33 23.45
N GLU A 580 4.10 -16.75 24.47
CA GLU A 580 5.35 -16.01 24.30
C GLU A 580 6.43 -16.89 23.67
N ARG A 581 6.60 -18.13 24.13
CA ARG A 581 7.53 -19.09 23.51
C ARG A 581 7.21 -19.35 22.03
N ARG A 582 5.93 -19.49 21.67
CA ARG A 582 5.51 -19.67 20.26
C ARG A 582 5.78 -18.44 19.41
N ILE A 583 5.54 -17.24 19.94
CA ILE A 583 5.82 -15.98 19.25
C ILE A 583 7.32 -15.86 18.99
N VAL A 584 8.17 -16.07 20.00
CA VAL A 584 9.63 -16.02 19.85
C VAL A 584 10.14 -17.05 18.84
N GLU A 585 9.60 -18.27 18.86
CA GLU A 585 9.96 -19.29 17.87
C GLU A 585 9.52 -18.90 16.45
N GLN A 586 8.34 -18.29 16.30
CA GLN A 586 7.85 -17.81 15.01
C GLN A 586 8.69 -16.63 14.49
N GLU A 587 9.08 -15.70 15.36
CA GLU A 587 9.99 -14.59 15.04
C GLU A 587 11.36 -15.12 14.61
N ARG A 588 11.90 -16.13 15.32
CA ARG A 588 13.15 -16.79 14.95
C ARG A 588 13.07 -17.42 13.56
N ARG A 589 12.00 -18.14 13.24
CA ARG A 589 11.79 -18.72 11.90
C ARG A 589 11.67 -17.65 10.82
N ALA A 590 10.94 -16.57 11.09
CA ALA A 590 10.84 -15.45 10.17
C ALA A 590 12.21 -14.80 9.92
N ALA A 591 13.03 -14.63 10.97
CA ALA A 591 14.38 -14.07 10.84
C ALA A 591 15.31 -14.99 10.01
N VAL A 592 15.22 -16.31 10.20
CA VAL A 592 15.99 -17.28 9.39
C VAL A 592 15.56 -17.22 7.92
N ALA A 593 14.26 -17.23 7.64
CA ALA A 593 13.75 -17.12 6.28
C ALA A 593 14.18 -15.80 5.61
N GLN A 594 14.12 -14.68 6.32
CA GLN A 594 14.61 -13.39 5.81
C GLN A 594 16.12 -13.42 5.51
N ALA A 595 16.93 -14.07 6.34
CA ALA A 595 18.36 -14.21 6.10
C ALA A 595 18.65 -15.10 4.87
N GLU A 596 17.87 -16.17 4.66
CA GLU A 596 17.98 -17.02 3.47
C GLU A 596 17.61 -16.27 2.19
N TYR A 597 16.50 -15.53 2.19
CA TYR A 597 16.10 -14.70 1.04
C TYR A 597 17.15 -13.63 0.70
N ARG A 598 17.78 -13.02 1.72
CA ARG A 598 18.90 -12.07 1.48
C ARG A 598 20.09 -12.75 0.80
N ARG A 599 20.48 -13.94 1.27
CA ARG A 599 21.56 -14.72 0.63
C ARG A 599 21.22 -15.16 -0.80
N GLU A 600 19.95 -15.44 -1.08
CA GLU A 600 19.49 -15.74 -2.44
C GLU A 600 19.56 -14.53 -3.36
N LEU A 601 19.17 -13.36 -2.87
CA LEU A 601 19.31 -12.09 -3.60
C LEU A 601 20.78 -11.77 -3.88
N GLU A 602 21.68 -11.95 -2.92
CA GLU A 602 23.12 -11.76 -3.12
C GLU A 602 23.68 -12.73 -4.19
N ARG A 603 23.27 -14.01 -4.16
CA ARG A 603 23.64 -14.99 -5.18
C ARG A 603 23.11 -14.60 -6.57
N ALA A 604 21.87 -14.12 -6.65
CA ALA A 604 21.28 -13.67 -7.90
C ALA A 604 21.99 -12.41 -8.43
N SER A 605 22.34 -11.47 -7.55
CA SER A 605 23.10 -10.26 -7.89
C SER A 605 24.46 -10.60 -8.48
N LEU A 606 25.24 -11.47 -7.82
CA LEU A 606 26.55 -11.91 -8.31
C LEU A 606 26.45 -12.63 -9.68
N ALA A 607 25.43 -13.45 -9.87
CA ALA A 607 25.20 -14.11 -11.16
C ALA A 607 24.84 -13.11 -12.27
N LEU A 608 24.12 -12.04 -11.92
CA LEU A 608 23.76 -10.97 -12.83
C LEU A 608 24.99 -10.13 -13.20
N GLU A 609 25.80 -9.72 -12.22
CA GLU A 609 27.08 -9.03 -12.45
C GLU A 609 28.02 -9.82 -13.35
N HIS A 610 28.12 -11.14 -13.14
CA HIS A 610 28.92 -12.01 -14.00
C HIS A 610 28.40 -12.04 -15.44
N LYS A 611 27.07 -12.14 -15.63
CA LYS A 611 26.45 -12.09 -16.97
C LYS A 611 26.65 -10.72 -17.63
N GLU A 612 26.52 -9.63 -16.90
CA GLU A 612 26.81 -8.29 -17.40
C GLU A 612 28.28 -8.13 -17.79
N GLY A 613 29.20 -8.71 -17.03
CA GLY A 613 30.62 -8.76 -17.39
C GLY A 613 30.89 -9.50 -18.70
N ILE A 614 30.21 -10.64 -18.91
CA ILE A 614 30.27 -11.38 -20.18
C ILE A 614 29.71 -10.53 -21.32
N ILE A 615 28.57 -9.88 -21.12
CA ILE A 615 27.93 -9.01 -22.13
C ILE A 615 28.87 -7.86 -22.50
N ARG A 616 29.47 -7.18 -21.52
CA ARG A 616 30.47 -6.13 -21.74
C ARG A 616 31.66 -6.65 -22.55
N SER A 617 32.23 -7.80 -22.18
CA SER A 617 33.33 -8.41 -22.94
C SER A 617 32.94 -8.80 -24.37
N LEU A 618 31.70 -9.22 -24.60
CA LEU A 618 31.20 -9.53 -25.94
C LEU A 618 31.02 -8.25 -26.77
N ILE A 619 30.51 -7.18 -26.16
CA ILE A 619 30.41 -5.87 -26.81
C ILE A 619 31.80 -5.38 -27.24
N ASP A 620 32.79 -5.45 -26.36
CA ASP A 620 34.17 -5.04 -26.68
C ASP A 620 34.74 -5.86 -27.83
N LYS A 621 34.56 -7.19 -27.81
CA LYS A 621 35.02 -8.07 -28.90
C LYS A 621 34.31 -7.80 -30.23
N VAL A 622 33.01 -7.49 -30.19
CA VAL A 622 32.26 -7.12 -31.40
C VAL A 622 32.74 -5.77 -31.92
N ALA A 623 33.01 -4.81 -31.04
CA ALA A 623 33.59 -3.52 -31.41
C ALA A 623 34.98 -3.68 -32.05
N ASP A 624 35.85 -4.52 -31.48
CA ASP A 624 37.17 -4.83 -32.05
C ASP A 624 37.04 -5.46 -33.45
N VAL A 625 36.12 -6.41 -33.63
CA VAL A 625 35.87 -7.05 -34.94
C VAL A 625 35.31 -6.04 -35.94
N GLU A 626 34.43 -5.15 -35.50
CA GLU A 626 33.86 -4.09 -36.34
C GLU A 626 34.94 -3.07 -36.74
N GLU A 627 35.87 -2.72 -35.83
CA GLU A 627 37.02 -1.86 -36.12
C GLU A 627 37.98 -2.51 -37.12
N VAL A 628 38.26 -3.81 -36.97
CA VAL A 628 39.03 -4.58 -37.95
C VAL A 628 38.32 -4.63 -39.30
N ARG A 629 37.01 -4.85 -39.33
CA ARG A 629 36.22 -4.83 -40.57
C ARG A 629 36.25 -3.46 -41.24
N LEU A 630 36.10 -2.39 -40.46
CA LEU A 630 36.14 -1.01 -40.95
C LEU A 630 37.54 -0.66 -41.48
N SER A 631 38.61 -1.05 -40.78
CA SER A 631 39.98 -0.84 -41.25
C SER A 631 40.31 -1.63 -42.52
N GLN A 632 39.80 -2.86 -42.67
CA GLN A 632 39.89 -3.65 -43.91
C GLN A 632 39.14 -3.00 -45.08
N ILE A 633 37.92 -2.49 -44.84
CA ILE A 633 37.16 -1.76 -45.86
C ILE A 633 37.88 -0.48 -46.25
N ASN A 634 38.45 0.24 -45.29
CA ASN A 634 39.18 1.48 -45.55
C ASN A 634 40.48 1.21 -46.32
N THR A 635 41.20 0.12 -46.01
CA THR A 635 42.38 -0.30 -46.79
C THR A 635 42.02 -0.80 -48.18
N GLN A 636 40.92 -1.52 -48.37
CA GLN A 636 40.42 -1.89 -49.70
C GLN A 636 40.00 -0.66 -50.53
N ARG A 637 39.37 0.34 -49.90
CA ARG A 637 39.10 1.63 -50.56
C ARG A 637 40.39 2.36 -50.95
N LEU A 638 41.38 2.40 -50.08
CA LEU A 638 42.67 3.03 -50.37
C LEU A 638 43.45 2.26 -51.45
N GLN A 639 43.39 0.93 -51.49
CA GLN A 639 43.97 0.12 -52.57
C GLN A 639 43.24 0.33 -53.90
N GLY A 640 41.90 0.46 -53.89
CA GLY A 640 41.12 0.79 -55.09
C GLY A 640 41.39 2.19 -55.66
N ILE A 641 41.90 3.12 -54.85
CA ILE A 641 42.32 4.45 -55.30
C ILE A 641 43.77 4.44 -55.86
N VAL A 642 44.57 3.43 -55.53
CA VAL A 642 46.00 3.33 -55.94
C VAL A 642 46.23 2.36 -57.12
N THR A 643 45.25 1.53 -57.49
CA THR A 643 45.38 0.56 -58.61
C THR A 643 45.22 1.11 -60.02
N ASP A 644 45.22 2.43 -60.21
CA ASP A 644 45.37 3.08 -61.53
C ASP A 644 46.76 3.72 -61.67
N SER A 645 47.83 3.00 -61.32
CA SER A 645 49.18 3.28 -61.83
C SER A 645 50.13 2.09 -61.69
N GLU A 646 50.42 1.51 -62.85
CA GLU A 646 51.68 0.85 -63.25
C GLU A 646 52.10 -0.53 -62.73
N ARG A 647 52.80 -1.19 -63.66
CA ARG A 647 53.32 -2.55 -63.69
C ARG A 647 54.58 -2.72 -62.82
N SER A 648 54.66 -3.93 -62.28
CA SER A 648 55.83 -4.84 -62.23
C SER A 648 56.84 -4.80 -61.07
N VAL A 649 57.27 -6.03 -60.77
CA VAL A 649 58.54 -6.51 -60.18
C VAL A 649 58.49 -6.99 -58.71
N SER A 650 58.81 -8.28 -58.58
CA SER A 650 59.12 -9.11 -57.40
C SER A 650 60.47 -8.73 -56.77
N PRO A 651 60.72 -8.92 -55.45
CA PRO A 651 61.41 -10.15 -55.02
C PRO A 651 61.00 -10.73 -53.64
N LYS A 652 61.17 -12.06 -53.57
CA LYS A 652 61.30 -13.00 -52.44
C LYS A 652 61.62 -12.40 -51.04
N GLU A 653 60.98 -12.95 -49.99
CA GLU A 653 61.71 -13.53 -48.85
C GLU A 653 60.87 -14.50 -47.98
N ARG A 654 61.60 -15.39 -47.31
CA ARG A 654 61.20 -16.65 -46.66
C ARG A 654 60.47 -16.46 -45.31
N ARG A 655 59.62 -17.43 -44.94
CA ARG A 655 59.76 -18.24 -43.70
C ARG A 655 58.65 -19.28 -43.56
N ASP A 656 59.08 -20.55 -43.60
CA ASP A 656 58.28 -21.71 -43.23
C ASP A 656 57.93 -21.70 -41.73
N LYS A 657 56.66 -21.99 -41.39
CA LYS A 657 56.22 -22.47 -40.08
C LYS A 657 55.28 -23.66 -40.28
N PRO A 658 55.38 -24.73 -39.47
CA PRO A 658 54.66 -25.97 -39.72
C PRO A 658 53.19 -25.90 -39.27
N PRO A 659 52.31 -26.75 -39.82
CA PRO A 659 50.88 -26.72 -39.49
C PRO A 659 50.61 -27.43 -38.14
N VAL A 660 49.90 -26.74 -37.25
CA VAL A 660 49.41 -27.26 -35.98
C VAL A 660 48.24 -28.22 -36.24
N LYS A 661 48.37 -29.49 -35.84
CA LYS A 661 47.30 -30.50 -35.91
C LYS A 661 46.37 -30.36 -34.70
N LEU A 662 45.09 -30.15 -34.97
CA LEU A 662 44.00 -30.32 -33.99
C LEU A 662 43.53 -31.78 -34.03
N VAL A 663 43.47 -32.45 -32.87
CA VAL A 663 42.94 -33.81 -32.74
C VAL A 663 41.60 -33.78 -32.00
N PRO A 664 40.52 -34.43 -32.49
CA PRO A 664 39.20 -34.40 -31.85
C PRO A 664 39.11 -35.25 -30.58
N GLY A 665 38.46 -34.71 -29.55
CA GLY A 665 38.01 -35.42 -28.34
C GLY A 665 36.57 -35.02 -27.94
N PRO A 666 35.88 -35.83 -27.12
CA PRO A 666 34.46 -35.65 -26.82
C PRO A 666 34.27 -34.45 -25.86
N GLY A 667 34.19 -33.26 -26.43
CA GLY A 667 34.04 -32.00 -25.69
C GLY A 667 34.45 -30.73 -26.43
N GLY A 668 35.02 -30.83 -27.64
CA GLY A 668 35.44 -29.67 -28.45
C GLY A 668 36.96 -29.43 -28.45
N TYR A 669 37.41 -28.47 -29.27
CA TYR A 669 38.83 -28.20 -29.54
C TYR A 669 39.50 -27.47 -28.37
N PHE A 670 40.61 -28.01 -27.85
CA PHE A 670 41.46 -27.36 -26.84
C PHE A 670 42.88 -27.14 -27.38
N GLN A 671 43.50 -26.01 -27.02
CA GLN A 671 44.89 -25.69 -27.30
C GLN A 671 45.74 -25.99 -26.05
N GLU A 672 46.71 -26.90 -26.15
CA GLU A 672 47.63 -27.22 -25.06
C GLU A 672 48.56 -26.03 -24.78
N ARG A 673 48.55 -25.52 -23.54
CA ARG A 673 49.40 -24.40 -23.10
C ARG A 673 50.58 -24.97 -22.31
N GLU A 674 51.78 -24.92 -22.90
CA GLU A 674 53.01 -25.42 -22.28
C GLU A 674 53.43 -24.62 -21.03
N GLY A 675 53.63 -25.38 -19.95
CA GLY A 675 54.54 -25.21 -18.81
C GLY A 675 55.15 -23.84 -18.46
N ARG A 676 54.68 -23.27 -17.34
CA ARG A 676 55.54 -22.45 -16.46
C ARG A 676 56.29 -23.35 -15.49
N LYS A 677 57.61 -23.46 -15.70
CA LYS A 677 58.57 -23.95 -14.69
C LYS A 677 58.52 -23.06 -13.45
N ARG A 678 58.30 -23.64 -12.27
CA ARG A 678 58.65 -23.05 -10.98
C ARG A 678 59.94 -23.71 -10.49
N THR A 679 60.96 -22.88 -10.27
CA THR A 679 62.12 -23.18 -9.43
C THR A 679 61.90 -22.51 -8.08
N LYS A 680 62.08 -23.32 -7.03
CA LYS A 680 62.00 -23.06 -5.58
C LYS A 680 60.62 -22.80 -4.98
#